data_AF-D2HDT5-F1
#
_entry.id   AF-D2HDT5-F1
#
_cell.length_a   1.000
_cell.length_b   1.000
_cell.length_c   1.000
_cell.angle_alpha   90.00
_cell.angle_beta   90.00
_cell.angle_gamma   90.00
#
_symmetry.space_group_name_H-M   'P 1'
#
loop_
_entity.id
_entity.type
_entity.pdbx_description
1 polymer ?
#
loop_
_entity_poly.entity_id
_entity_poly.type
_entity_poly.pdbx_seq_one_letter_code
_entity_poly.pdbx_strand_id
1 'polypeptide(L)'
;RGEIEFGGSGKKRGKFVKVSSDVAPSELFDLLLAEWHLPAPNLVVSLVGEERPFAVKSWLRDVLRKGLVKAAQSTGAWILTSALRVGLARYVGQAVRDHSLASTSARARVVAIGLASLRCVLHRQLLDDAQEHSPVHYPTDEGSGQGPLCLLDNNQAHFILVEPGPPGKGDGLTELRLRLEKHISEQRTGYGGTSSIEIPVLCLLVNGDPSTLERISRAVEHAAPWLILAGSGGIADVLAALVNQPHLLVPQVAEKQFKEKFPGEHFCWEDIVHWTELLQNITSHPHLLTVHDFEQEGSEELDTVILKALVKACKSHSQEAQDYLDELKLAVAWDRVDIARSEIFNGDVEWKSCDLEEVMMDALVSDKPEFVRLFVDNGADVGDFLTYGRLQLLYRSAPPKSLLFDLLQRKHEEGRLTLAGLGAQQAREPPVGLPAFSLHEVSRLLKDFLHDACRGLYQEVSGRRLGGAGPGRQEADGPVLQERAPARRPEGRKWLLDLSRKSENPWRDLFLWLLQNRHEMATYFWAMAAALAACKIVREMAHLQTGAEVRRTASEAKYEQLALGLFSECYSNSEDRAFALLVRRNRSWSRTTCLHLATEADAKAFFAHDGVQAFLTKIWWGDMASGTPILRLLCAFLCPALIYTNLITFSEAAPRTGPEGLQELDSLDTEKSLLCSPGSGPDERAEAARARGARGPHAVFLLTRWRMFWGAPVTVFLGNVLMYFAFLFLFTYVLLVDFRPPPQGPSAAEAALYFWVFTLVLEEIRQGFFRDKDTQLVKKFALYVEDNWNKCDMTAIFLFVVGVTCRMVPSVFEAGRTVLAVDFMVFALRLIHIFAIHKQLGPKIIIVERMMKDVFFFLFFLSVWLVAYGVTTQALLHPHDGRLEWVFRRVLYRPYLQIFGQIPLDEIDEARVNCSLHPLLQEDSPSCPNLYANWLVILLLVTFLLVTNVLLMNLLIAMFSYTFQVVQGNADMFWKFQRYHLIVEYHERPALAPPFILLSHLSLALKRVFWKGAEQKRVHLERDLPEPLDQKMVTWEAVQKENYLSRLEKQRKDSQEEVLRKTAHR
;
A
#
# COMPACT_ATOMS: atom_id res chain seq x y z
N ARG A 1 -7.66 26.31 46.65
CA ARG A 1 -6.96 26.05 45.37
C ARG A 1 -6.78 27.39 44.64
N GLY A 2 -5.78 27.53 43.77
CA GLY A 2 -5.55 28.77 43.02
C GLY A 2 -4.37 28.66 42.04
N GLU A 3 -4.02 29.78 41.41
CA GLU A 3 -2.81 29.92 40.57
C GLU A 3 -1.76 30.77 41.27
N ILE A 4 -0.47 30.44 41.10
CA ILE A 4 0.69 31.19 41.55
C ILE A 4 1.40 31.77 40.34
N GLU A 5 1.74 33.05 40.37
CA GLU A 5 2.61 33.70 39.39
C GLU A 5 3.95 34.04 40.05
N PHE A 6 5.02 33.36 39.63
CA PHE A 6 6.36 33.59 40.14
C PHE A 6 6.99 34.84 39.51
N GLY A 7 7.63 35.70 40.32
CA GLY A 7 8.32 36.90 39.83
C GLY A 7 9.60 36.59 39.03
N GLY A 8 9.75 37.11 37.80
CA GLY A 8 10.94 36.91 36.96
C GLY A 8 10.73 37.21 35.47
N SER A 9 11.76 37.09 34.63
CA SER A 9 11.79 37.45 33.18
C SER A 9 10.98 36.52 32.25
N GLY A 10 10.05 35.74 32.78
CA GLY A 10 9.06 34.98 32.04
C GLY A 10 7.89 34.66 32.97
N LYS A 11 6.69 35.14 32.68
CA LYS A 11 5.49 34.90 33.49
C LYS A 11 5.15 33.41 33.52
N LYS A 12 5.68 32.69 34.52
CA LYS A 12 5.36 31.28 34.74
C LYS A 12 4.24 31.18 35.77
N ARG A 13 3.17 30.49 35.38
CA ARG A 13 2.02 30.20 36.24
C ARG A 13 2.10 28.75 36.70
N GLY A 14 1.83 28.53 37.98
CA GLY A 14 1.66 27.20 38.55
C GLY A 14 0.31 27.06 39.23
N LYS A 15 -0.34 25.90 39.13
CA LYS A 15 -1.57 25.59 39.86
C LYS A 15 -1.23 25.00 41.21
N PHE A 16 -1.94 25.40 42.27
CA PHE A 16 -1.76 24.81 43.59
C PHE A 16 -3.08 24.46 44.28
N VAL A 17 -3.03 23.43 45.11
CA VAL A 17 -4.12 23.02 46.00
C VAL A 17 -3.58 22.86 47.42
N LYS A 18 -4.34 23.34 48.41
CA LYS A 18 -4.08 23.09 49.84
C LYS A 18 -4.99 21.96 50.29
N VAL A 19 -4.44 20.95 50.93
CA VAL A 19 -5.17 19.75 51.37
C VAL A 19 -4.82 19.37 52.80
N SER A 20 -5.79 18.84 53.53
CA SER A 20 -5.53 18.19 54.82
C SER A 20 -4.77 16.88 54.63
N SER A 21 -4.00 16.45 55.64
CA SER A 21 -3.33 15.16 55.64
C SER A 21 -4.30 13.97 55.50
N ASP A 22 -5.57 14.13 55.87
CA ASP A 22 -6.55 13.03 55.89
C ASP A 22 -7.41 12.94 54.60
N VAL A 23 -7.16 13.78 53.59
CA VAL A 23 -7.91 13.79 52.31
C VAL A 23 -7.87 12.44 51.59
N ALA A 24 -8.98 12.08 50.94
CA ALA A 24 -9.09 10.87 50.15
C ALA A 24 -8.24 10.96 48.87
N PRO A 25 -7.36 9.97 48.58
CA PRO A 25 -6.53 9.97 47.38
C PRO A 25 -7.30 10.06 46.06
N SER A 26 -8.53 9.54 46.01
CA SER A 26 -9.40 9.58 44.82
C SER A 26 -9.79 11.00 44.42
N GLU A 27 -10.09 11.86 45.40
CA GLU A 27 -10.43 13.27 45.14
C GLU A 27 -9.24 14.04 44.56
N LEU A 28 -8.02 13.73 45.04
CA LEU A 28 -6.79 14.28 44.50
C LEU A 28 -6.54 13.81 43.06
N PHE A 29 -6.72 12.51 42.80
CA PHE A 29 -6.52 11.95 41.47
C PHE A 29 -7.52 12.52 40.44
N ASP A 30 -8.80 12.62 40.82
CA ASP A 30 -9.84 13.24 39.99
C ASP A 30 -9.54 14.72 39.71
N LEU A 31 -9.04 15.46 40.70
CA LEU A 31 -8.63 16.85 40.52
C LEU A 31 -7.48 16.99 39.49
N LEU A 32 -6.49 16.09 39.54
CA LEU A 32 -5.37 16.08 38.60
C LEU A 32 -5.84 15.86 37.15
N LEU A 33 -6.79 14.94 36.92
CA LEU A 33 -7.28 14.60 35.59
C LEU A 33 -8.36 15.57 35.08
N ALA A 34 -9.40 15.81 35.87
CA ALA A 34 -10.59 16.54 35.44
C ALA A 34 -10.38 18.06 35.45
N GLU A 35 -9.77 18.62 36.49
CA GLU A 35 -9.62 20.08 36.65
C GLU A 35 -8.29 20.60 36.14
N TRP A 36 -7.20 19.87 36.39
CA TRP A 36 -5.88 20.26 35.90
C TRP A 36 -5.63 19.83 34.45
N HIS A 37 -6.54 19.01 33.89
CA HIS A 37 -6.48 18.50 32.52
C HIS A 37 -5.17 17.77 32.20
N LEU A 38 -4.62 17.06 33.20
CA LEU A 38 -3.45 16.22 32.99
C LEU A 38 -3.84 14.94 32.25
N PRO A 39 -3.05 14.48 31.27
CA PRO A 39 -3.24 13.17 30.69
C PRO A 39 -2.97 12.09 31.75
N ALA A 40 -3.74 11.01 31.72
CA ALA A 40 -3.50 9.87 32.60
C ALA A 40 -2.09 9.31 32.37
N PRO A 41 -1.31 9.03 33.45
CA PRO A 41 0.07 8.59 33.33
C PRO A 41 0.14 7.11 32.97
N ASN A 42 1.07 6.74 32.09
CA ASN A 42 1.38 5.32 31.83
C ASN A 42 2.39 4.74 32.84
N LEU A 43 3.02 5.61 33.63
CA LEU A 43 4.01 5.30 34.66
C LEU A 43 4.06 6.47 35.64
N VAL A 44 4.29 6.20 36.92
CA VAL A 44 4.65 7.23 37.89
C VAL A 44 6.03 6.95 38.45
N VAL A 45 6.92 7.94 38.38
CA VAL A 45 8.24 7.89 39.02
C VAL A 45 8.20 8.78 40.25
N SER A 46 8.23 8.17 41.43
CA SER A 46 8.26 8.87 42.70
C SER A 46 9.69 9.07 43.18
N LEU A 47 10.17 10.31 43.17
CA LEU A 47 11.51 10.66 43.62
C LEU A 47 11.56 10.79 45.14
N VAL A 48 12.46 10.03 45.75
CA VAL A 48 12.72 10.04 47.19
C VAL A 48 14.19 10.36 47.42
N GLY A 49 14.46 11.34 48.26
CA GLY A 49 15.81 11.79 48.56
C GLY A 49 15.82 12.86 49.64
N GLU A 50 17.02 13.33 49.98
CA GLU A 50 17.22 14.30 51.06
C GLU A 50 16.62 15.68 50.73
N GLU A 51 15.79 16.21 51.63
CA GLU A 51 15.18 17.56 51.52
C GLU A 51 16.10 18.69 52.01
N ARG A 52 17.37 18.39 52.30
CA ARG A 52 18.41 19.36 52.68
C ARG A 52 19.36 19.63 51.50
N PRO A 53 20.08 20.76 51.52
CA PRO A 53 21.09 21.03 50.50
C PRO A 53 22.26 20.04 50.63
N PHE A 54 22.51 19.24 49.59
CA PHE A 54 23.68 18.36 49.51
C PHE A 54 24.42 18.55 48.17
N ALA A 55 25.70 18.16 48.14
CA ALA A 55 26.53 18.26 46.94
C ALA A 55 26.21 17.12 45.96
N VAL A 56 25.45 17.40 44.91
CA VAL A 56 25.12 16.43 43.86
C VAL A 56 26.33 16.19 42.94
N LYS A 57 26.70 14.91 42.76
CA LYS A 57 27.75 14.48 41.81
C LYS A 57 27.39 14.86 40.35
N SER A 58 28.39 15.07 39.51
CA SER A 58 28.20 15.48 38.11
C SER A 58 27.39 14.48 37.28
N TRP A 59 27.70 13.17 37.40
CA TRP A 59 26.99 12.12 36.66
C TRP A 59 25.52 12.04 37.07
N LEU A 60 25.23 12.17 38.37
CA LEU A 60 23.86 12.09 38.91
C LEU A 60 23.00 13.24 38.39
N ARG A 61 23.59 14.44 38.29
CA ARG A 61 22.95 15.58 37.63
C ARG A 61 22.64 15.29 36.16
N ASP A 62 23.52 14.60 35.45
CA ASP A 62 23.29 14.23 34.04
C ASP A 62 22.21 13.14 33.90
N VAL A 63 22.16 12.16 34.81
CA VAL A 63 21.11 11.14 34.88
C VAL A 63 19.73 11.78 35.12
N LEU A 64 19.63 12.74 36.05
CA LEU A 64 18.37 13.46 36.29
C LEU A 64 18.01 14.40 35.13
N ARG A 65 19.00 15.07 34.53
CA ARG A 65 18.77 16.07 33.48
C ARG A 65 18.41 15.45 32.14
N LYS A 66 19.11 14.38 31.74
CA LYS A 66 18.91 13.71 30.45
C LYS A 66 18.11 12.42 30.61
N GLY A 67 18.53 11.54 31.51
CA GLY A 67 17.93 10.21 31.68
C GLY A 67 16.47 10.28 32.15
N LEU A 68 16.20 10.94 33.28
CA LEU A 68 14.85 10.99 33.87
C LEU A 68 13.85 11.73 32.97
N VAL A 69 14.27 12.85 32.39
CA VAL A 69 13.45 13.61 31.44
C VAL A 69 13.14 12.79 30.19
N LYS A 70 14.14 12.10 29.63
CA LYS A 70 13.96 11.21 28.48
C LYS A 70 13.00 10.09 28.82
N ALA A 71 13.16 9.45 29.98
CA ALA A 71 12.27 8.38 30.47
C ALA A 71 10.83 8.87 30.63
N ALA A 72 10.63 10.05 31.24
CA ALA A 72 9.29 10.61 31.40
C ALA A 72 8.65 11.01 30.06
N GLN A 73 9.45 11.49 29.10
CA GLN A 73 8.98 11.84 27.77
C GLN A 73 8.59 10.61 26.94
N SER A 74 9.41 9.56 26.93
CA SER A 74 9.18 8.36 26.13
C SER A 74 7.97 7.56 26.62
N THR A 75 7.78 7.50 27.93
CA THR A 75 6.70 6.73 28.58
C THR A 75 5.43 7.54 28.80
N GLY A 76 5.53 8.87 28.86
CA GLY A 76 4.42 9.72 29.34
C GLY A 76 4.23 9.63 30.86
N ALA A 77 5.32 9.50 31.62
CA ALA A 77 5.28 9.35 33.06
C ALA A 77 5.02 10.65 33.82
N TRP A 78 4.36 10.54 34.97
CA TRP A 78 4.36 11.61 35.98
C TRP A 78 5.59 11.49 36.88
N ILE A 79 6.22 12.63 37.16
CA ILE A 79 7.31 12.73 38.13
C ILE A 79 6.73 13.31 39.43
N LEU A 80 6.66 12.51 40.49
CA LEU A 80 6.32 13.00 41.83
C LEU A 80 7.60 13.40 42.56
N THR A 81 7.68 14.66 42.99
CA THR A 81 8.87 15.21 43.67
C THR A 81 8.48 16.18 44.77
N SER A 82 9.45 16.70 45.52
CA SER A 82 9.21 17.75 46.51
C SER A 82 8.90 19.08 45.81
N ALA A 83 7.95 19.86 46.32
CA ALA A 83 7.63 21.19 45.79
C ALA A 83 8.65 22.27 46.18
N LEU A 84 9.58 21.95 47.09
CA LEU A 84 10.55 22.89 47.65
C LEU A 84 11.77 23.04 46.71
N ARG A 85 12.31 24.26 46.60
CA ARG A 85 13.51 24.58 45.79
C ARG A 85 14.81 24.20 46.53
N VAL A 86 14.88 23.02 47.13
CA VAL A 86 16.03 22.51 47.90
C VAL A 86 16.35 21.06 47.51
N GLY A 87 17.60 20.65 47.75
CA GLY A 87 18.05 19.26 47.53
C GLY A 87 17.83 18.79 46.10
N LEU A 88 17.32 17.56 45.97
CA LEU A 88 17.07 16.88 44.69
C LEU A 88 16.04 17.60 43.81
N ALA A 89 14.96 18.13 44.42
CA ALA A 89 13.84 18.74 43.71
C ALA A 89 14.28 19.95 42.86
N ARG A 90 15.25 20.73 43.35
CA ARG A 90 15.85 21.84 42.59
C ARG A 90 16.43 21.37 41.25
N TYR A 91 17.14 20.24 41.22
CA TYR A 91 17.79 19.74 40.00
C TYR A 91 16.76 19.15 39.02
N VAL A 92 15.72 18.49 39.55
CA VAL A 92 14.61 17.94 38.76
C VAL A 92 13.82 19.08 38.10
N GLY A 93 13.51 20.15 38.85
CA GLY A 93 12.87 21.34 38.28
C GLY A 93 13.72 21.99 37.18
N GLN A 94 15.04 22.11 37.38
CA GLN A 94 15.94 22.60 36.34
C GLN A 94 15.93 21.72 35.08
N ALA A 95 15.93 20.39 35.25
CA ALA A 95 15.85 19.43 34.15
C ALA A 95 14.56 19.57 33.34
N VAL A 96 13.41 19.68 34.01
CA VAL A 96 12.10 19.86 33.37
C VAL A 96 12.03 21.19 32.62
N ARG A 97 12.58 22.28 33.18
CA ARG A 97 12.66 23.57 32.49
C ARG A 97 13.52 23.47 31.24
N ASP A 98 14.72 22.92 31.35
CA ASP A 98 15.67 22.84 30.23
C ASP A 98 15.06 22.06 29.05
N HIS A 99 14.32 20.98 29.36
CA HIS A 99 13.54 20.23 28.37
C HIS A 99 12.43 21.05 27.74
N SER A 100 11.64 21.76 28.55
CA SER A 100 10.56 22.61 28.07
C SER A 100 11.07 23.75 27.16
N LEU A 101 12.31 24.21 27.34
CA LEU A 101 12.94 25.20 26.47
C LEU A 101 13.52 24.58 25.19
N ALA A 102 13.98 23.33 25.25
CA ALA A 102 14.59 22.62 24.11
C ALA A 102 13.56 21.91 23.19
N SER A 103 12.42 21.50 23.73
CA SER A 103 11.41 20.73 23.00
C SER A 103 10.56 21.63 22.08
N THR A 104 10.47 21.25 20.81
CA THR A 104 9.64 21.92 19.79
C THR A 104 8.23 21.32 19.69
N SER A 105 7.94 20.21 20.39
CA SER A 105 6.67 19.47 20.29
C SER A 105 5.76 19.72 21.50
N ALA A 106 4.55 20.20 21.24
CA ALA A 106 3.52 20.40 22.27
C ALA A 106 2.98 19.09 22.87
N ARG A 107 3.14 17.94 22.18
CA ARG A 107 2.66 16.62 22.63
C ARG A 107 3.59 15.94 23.64
N ALA A 108 4.82 16.41 23.79
CA ALA A 108 5.86 15.75 24.57
C ALA A 108 6.18 16.54 25.85
N ARG A 109 5.17 17.09 26.55
CA ARG A 109 5.39 17.84 27.79
C ARG A 109 5.56 16.89 28.97
N VAL A 110 6.68 17.03 29.69
CA VAL A 110 6.95 16.30 30.93
C VAL A 110 6.10 16.88 32.06
N VAL A 111 5.38 16.02 32.79
CA VAL A 111 4.52 16.42 33.92
C VAL A 111 5.26 16.14 35.23
N ALA A 112 5.60 17.20 35.96
CA ALA A 112 6.15 17.12 37.30
C ALA A 112 5.16 17.71 38.32
N ILE A 113 4.86 16.94 39.37
CA ILE A 113 3.94 17.31 40.45
C ILE A 113 4.76 17.41 41.74
N GLY A 114 4.75 18.60 42.34
CA GLY A 114 5.43 18.88 43.60
C GLY A 114 4.51 18.66 44.80
N LEU A 115 4.96 17.91 45.79
CA LEU A 115 4.30 17.80 47.09
C LEU A 115 5.17 18.44 48.18
N ALA A 116 4.58 19.23 49.08
CA ALA A 116 5.30 19.73 50.26
C ALA A 116 4.36 19.97 51.45
N SER A 117 4.93 19.87 52.65
CA SER A 117 4.24 20.31 53.87
C SER A 117 4.18 21.82 53.91
N LEU A 118 2.99 22.38 54.14
CA LEU A 118 2.77 23.83 54.27
C LEU A 118 3.58 24.45 55.42
N ARG A 119 4.02 23.64 56.39
CA ARG A 119 4.91 24.07 57.49
C ARG A 119 6.30 24.48 56.98
N CYS A 120 6.78 23.87 55.91
CA CYS A 120 8.13 24.07 55.38
C CYS A 120 8.19 25.14 54.27
N VAL A 121 7.05 25.67 53.85
CA VAL A 121 6.95 26.65 52.75
C VAL A 121 7.15 28.08 53.25
N LEU A 122 8.12 28.77 52.67
CA LEU A 122 8.36 30.20 52.90
C LEU A 122 7.20 31.04 52.30
N HIS A 123 6.85 32.17 52.92
CA HIS A 123 5.74 33.03 52.51
C HIS A 123 4.36 32.35 52.44
N ARG A 124 4.12 31.30 53.25
CA ARG A 124 2.84 30.58 53.30
C ARG A 124 1.60 31.48 53.49
N GLN A 125 1.75 32.62 54.17
CA GLN A 125 0.67 33.59 54.40
C GLN A 125 0.07 34.13 53.10
N LEU A 126 0.88 34.26 52.04
CA LEU A 126 0.40 34.70 50.72
C LEU A 126 -0.53 33.69 50.05
N LEU A 127 -0.40 32.41 50.43
CA LEU A 127 -1.21 31.30 49.90
C LEU A 127 -2.53 31.13 50.67
N ASP A 128 -2.68 31.81 51.82
CA ASP A 128 -3.89 31.78 52.63
C ASP A 128 -4.97 32.71 52.10
N ASP A 129 -4.59 33.84 51.50
CA ASP A 129 -5.49 34.85 50.92
C ASP A 129 -5.90 34.56 49.45
N ALA A 130 -5.62 33.37 48.94
CA ALA A 130 -5.77 33.04 47.54
C ALA A 130 -7.24 32.84 47.11
N GLN A 131 -7.69 33.60 46.11
CA GLN A 131 -8.98 33.39 45.43
C GLN A 131 -8.82 32.58 44.14
N GLU A 132 -9.81 31.75 43.78
CA GLU A 132 -9.76 30.84 42.62
C GLU A 132 -9.48 31.52 41.26
N HIS A 133 -9.83 32.80 41.10
CA HIS A 133 -9.77 33.52 39.82
C HIS A 133 -8.65 34.56 39.73
N SER A 134 -7.86 34.78 40.80
CA SER A 134 -6.76 35.76 40.80
C SER A 134 -5.43 35.06 41.12
N PRO A 135 -4.39 35.20 40.28
CA PRO A 135 -3.10 34.59 40.55
C PRO A 135 -2.43 35.26 41.76
N VAL A 136 -1.90 34.46 42.66
CA VAL A 136 -1.10 34.92 43.80
C VAL A 136 0.31 35.23 43.32
N HIS A 137 0.77 36.47 43.50
CA HIS A 137 2.14 36.84 43.21
C HIS A 137 3.09 36.30 44.29
N TYR A 138 3.94 35.34 43.91
CA TYR A 138 4.92 34.74 44.81
C TYR A 138 6.32 35.29 44.51
N PRO A 139 7.01 35.88 45.51
CA PRO A 139 8.30 36.52 45.29
C PRO A 139 9.41 35.48 45.03
N THR A 140 10.35 35.84 44.15
CA THR A 140 11.56 35.06 43.89
C THR A 140 12.70 35.70 44.66
N ASP A 141 12.83 35.40 45.95
CA ASP A 141 13.98 35.87 46.74
C ASP A 141 15.21 35.01 46.44
N GLU A 142 16.30 35.64 45.99
CA GLU A 142 17.63 35.02 45.81
C GLU A 142 18.51 35.19 47.08
N GLY A 143 17.93 35.76 48.15
CA GLY A 143 18.62 36.04 49.42
C GLY A 143 18.82 34.78 50.27
N SER A 144 20.02 34.66 50.84
CA SER A 144 20.48 33.57 51.71
C SER A 144 19.64 33.41 52.99
N GLY A 145 18.54 32.64 52.92
CA GLY A 145 17.80 32.20 54.10
C GLY A 145 18.38 30.90 54.67
N GLN A 146 19.31 31.00 55.63
CA GLN A 146 19.72 29.87 56.49
C GLN A 146 18.62 29.55 57.54
N GLY A 147 17.36 29.42 57.10
CA GLY A 147 16.22 29.08 57.95
C GLY A 147 15.63 27.71 57.59
N PRO A 148 14.78 27.12 58.45
CA PRO A 148 14.11 25.83 58.19
C PRO A 148 12.99 25.92 57.13
N LEU A 149 12.73 27.11 56.58
CA LEU A 149 11.67 27.37 55.59
C LEU A 149 12.29 27.51 54.19
N CYS A 150 11.66 26.87 53.20
CA CYS A 150 12.15 26.79 51.83
C CYS A 150 11.16 27.45 50.85
N LEU A 151 11.68 28.06 49.79
CA LEU A 151 10.87 28.59 48.68
C LEU A 151 10.27 27.46 47.85
N LEU A 152 9.11 27.70 47.22
CA LEU A 152 8.56 26.83 46.18
C LEU A 152 9.42 26.88 44.91
N ASP A 153 9.53 25.75 44.21
CA ASP A 153 10.29 25.66 42.97
C ASP A 153 9.53 26.29 41.79
N ASN A 154 10.06 27.38 41.25
CA ASN A 154 9.51 28.12 40.12
C ASN A 154 9.57 27.37 38.76
N ASN A 155 10.15 26.17 38.73
CA ASN A 155 10.26 25.35 37.53
C ASN A 155 9.17 24.28 37.41
N GLN A 156 8.41 24.04 38.47
CA GLN A 156 7.28 23.11 38.48
C GLN A 156 5.97 23.85 38.17
N ALA A 157 4.98 23.14 37.65
CA ALA A 157 3.70 23.71 37.23
C ALA A 157 2.51 23.33 38.14
N HIS A 158 2.67 22.30 38.98
CA HIS A 158 1.59 21.71 39.76
C HIS A 158 2.06 21.46 41.20
N PHE A 159 1.34 21.99 42.18
CA PHE A 159 1.72 21.95 43.60
C PHE A 159 0.59 21.41 44.50
N ILE A 160 0.89 20.39 45.30
CA ILE A 160 0.01 19.86 46.33
C ILE A 160 0.63 20.21 47.69
N LEU A 161 -0.03 21.10 48.42
CA LEU A 161 0.45 21.60 49.72
C LEU A 161 -0.35 20.96 50.84
N VAL A 162 0.33 20.19 51.68
CA VAL A 162 -0.29 19.39 52.74
C VAL A 162 -0.23 20.15 54.07
N GLU A 163 -1.38 20.32 54.70
CA GLU A 163 -1.47 20.89 56.04
C GLU A 163 -0.85 19.95 57.08
N PRO A 164 -0.12 20.47 58.06
CA PRO A 164 0.48 19.64 59.10
C PRO A 164 -0.60 18.95 59.93
N GLY A 165 -0.43 17.65 60.17
CA GLY A 165 -1.30 16.88 61.04
C GLY A 165 -1.22 17.31 62.51
N PRO A 166 -2.16 16.87 63.37
CA PRO A 166 -2.13 17.15 64.81
C PRO A 166 -0.85 16.63 65.47
N PRO A 167 -0.31 17.34 66.48
CA PRO A 167 0.95 16.97 67.12
C PRO A 167 0.87 15.56 67.73
N GLY A 168 1.79 14.67 67.32
CA GLY A 168 1.89 13.29 67.81
C GLY A 168 1.51 12.20 66.80
N LYS A 169 0.85 12.53 65.68
CA LYS A 169 0.77 11.64 64.50
C LYS A 169 2.06 11.82 63.66
N GLY A 170 2.54 10.75 63.02
CA GLY A 170 3.73 10.77 62.14
C GLY A 170 3.63 11.78 60.99
N ASP A 171 4.67 11.88 60.16
CA ASP A 171 4.72 12.87 59.08
C ASP A 171 3.54 12.72 58.09
N GLY A 172 2.55 13.61 58.20
CA GLY A 172 1.31 13.55 57.44
C GLY A 172 1.50 13.69 55.92
N LEU A 173 2.61 14.29 55.47
CA LEU A 173 2.99 14.35 54.06
C LEU A 173 3.38 12.96 53.53
N THR A 174 4.23 12.26 54.27
CA THR A 174 4.66 10.90 53.93
C THR A 174 3.47 9.93 53.87
N GLU A 175 2.53 10.05 54.82
CA GLU A 175 1.31 9.23 54.83
C GLU A 175 0.40 9.48 53.62
N LEU A 176 0.12 10.75 53.31
CA LEU A 176 -0.71 11.10 52.16
C LEU A 176 -0.06 10.63 50.86
N ARG A 177 1.26 10.78 50.75
CA ARG A 177 2.02 10.38 49.56
C ARG A 177 1.99 8.87 49.33
N LEU A 178 2.16 8.06 50.37
CA LEU A 178 2.05 6.59 50.27
C LEU A 178 0.63 6.16 49.85
N ARG A 179 -0.42 6.77 50.43
CA ARG A 179 -1.81 6.47 50.06
C ARG A 179 -2.14 6.92 48.62
N LEU A 180 -1.57 8.05 48.17
CA LEU A 180 -1.72 8.53 46.80
C LEU A 180 -1.00 7.61 45.81
N GLU A 181 0.25 7.24 46.08
CA GLU A 181 1.04 6.31 45.28
C GLU A 181 0.31 4.98 45.10
N LYS A 182 -0.20 4.40 46.20
CA LYS A 182 -1.00 3.17 46.19
C LYS A 182 -2.31 3.33 45.41
N HIS A 183 -3.02 4.43 45.60
CA HIS A 183 -4.27 4.65 44.88
C HIS A 183 -4.05 4.75 43.38
N ILE A 184 -2.97 5.42 42.95
CA ILE A 184 -2.60 5.53 41.54
C ILE A 184 -2.23 4.17 40.97
N SER A 185 -1.50 3.32 41.72
CA SER A 185 -1.14 1.98 41.22
C SER A 185 -2.35 1.08 40.97
N GLU A 186 -3.42 1.26 41.73
CA GLU A 186 -4.68 0.52 41.58
C GLU A 186 -5.54 1.05 40.40
N GLN A 187 -5.18 2.19 39.80
CA GLN A 187 -5.91 2.73 38.65
C GLN A 187 -5.47 2.05 37.36
N ARG A 188 -6.41 1.98 36.40
CA ARG A 188 -6.14 1.41 35.08
C ARG A 188 -6.19 2.47 34.00
N THR A 189 -5.20 2.46 33.10
CA THR A 189 -5.15 3.33 31.93
C THR A 189 -5.39 2.54 30.66
N GLY A 190 -6.12 3.16 29.73
CA GLY A 190 -6.31 2.61 28.39
C GLY A 190 -5.16 3.04 27.50
N TYR A 191 -4.26 2.11 27.18
CA TYR A 191 -3.21 2.32 26.19
C TYR A 191 -3.51 1.50 24.94
N GLY A 192 -3.55 2.15 23.77
CA GLY A 192 -3.46 1.47 22.48
C GLY A 192 -4.63 0.56 22.03
N GLY A 193 -5.70 0.39 22.80
CA GLY A 193 -6.77 -0.53 22.41
C GLY A 193 -7.84 -0.81 23.48
N THR A 194 -8.34 -2.05 23.50
CA THR A 194 -9.36 -2.57 24.42
C THR A 194 -8.79 -3.00 25.77
N SER A 195 -7.47 -3.08 25.90
CA SER A 195 -6.77 -3.51 27.11
C SER A 195 -6.58 -2.34 28.09
N SER A 196 -6.72 -2.65 29.37
CA SER A 196 -6.52 -1.70 30.48
C SER A 196 -5.35 -2.20 31.31
N ILE A 197 -4.32 -1.38 31.51
CA ILE A 197 -3.12 -1.74 32.27
C ILE A 197 -3.14 -0.97 33.59
N GLU A 198 -2.77 -1.63 34.70
CA GLU A 198 -2.56 -0.94 35.98
C GLU A 198 -1.35 -0.01 35.89
N ILE A 199 -1.41 1.16 36.52
CA ILE A 199 -0.35 2.16 36.41
C ILE A 199 0.84 1.74 37.29
N PRO A 200 2.01 1.38 36.74
CA PRO A 200 3.16 1.08 37.58
C PRO A 200 3.63 2.35 38.31
N VAL A 201 3.94 2.21 39.60
CA VAL A 201 4.52 3.29 40.42
C VAL A 201 5.89 2.84 40.88
N LEU A 202 6.95 3.46 40.36
CA LEU A 202 8.34 3.17 40.72
C LEU A 202 8.89 4.25 41.65
N CYS A 203 9.44 3.83 42.79
CA CYS A 203 10.15 4.72 43.72
C CYS A 203 11.64 4.77 43.35
N LEU A 204 12.16 5.97 43.04
CA LEU A 204 13.58 6.20 42.77
C LEU A 204 14.25 6.82 43.99
N LEU A 205 15.18 6.09 44.60
CA LEU A 205 15.96 6.54 45.75
C LEU A 205 17.28 7.17 45.31
N VAL A 206 17.46 8.44 45.64
CA VAL A 206 18.68 9.21 45.35
C VAL A 206 19.13 9.91 46.62
N ASN A 207 20.30 9.53 47.14
CA ASN A 207 20.70 9.90 48.50
C ASN A 207 19.56 9.54 49.50
N GLY A 208 19.56 10.08 50.72
CA GLY A 208 18.45 9.93 51.66
C GLY A 208 18.92 10.07 53.10
N ASP A 209 18.02 10.55 53.95
CA ASP A 209 18.22 10.64 55.40
C ASP A 209 17.70 9.38 56.12
N PRO A 210 18.10 9.10 57.36
CA PRO A 210 17.64 7.92 58.09
C PRO A 210 16.12 7.80 58.22
N SER A 211 15.39 8.93 58.26
CA SER A 211 13.91 8.92 58.30
C SER A 211 13.26 8.33 57.04
N THR A 212 13.98 8.35 55.91
CA THR A 212 13.55 7.73 54.66
C THR A 212 13.39 6.20 54.79
N LEU A 213 14.09 5.53 55.72
CA LEU A 213 13.97 4.07 55.91
C LEU A 213 12.57 3.63 56.37
N GLU A 214 11.94 4.39 57.25
CA GLU A 214 10.56 4.13 57.69
C GLU A 214 9.60 4.18 56.50
N ARG A 215 9.78 5.16 55.61
CA ARG A 215 9.00 5.28 54.38
C ARG A 215 9.24 4.09 53.44
N ILE A 216 10.48 3.66 53.25
CA ILE A 216 10.82 2.53 52.39
C ILE A 216 10.17 1.25 52.93
N SER A 217 10.31 0.95 54.22
CA SER A 217 9.72 -0.23 54.84
C SER A 217 8.20 -0.28 54.60
N ARG A 218 7.50 0.84 54.80
CA ARG A 218 6.04 0.92 54.59
C ARG A 218 5.64 0.83 53.12
N ALA A 219 6.44 1.36 52.20
CA ALA A 219 6.17 1.25 50.77
C ALA A 219 6.39 -0.17 50.23
N VAL A 220 7.39 -0.88 50.75
CA VAL A 220 7.67 -2.28 50.41
C VAL A 220 6.52 -3.19 50.84
N GLU A 221 5.87 -2.93 51.99
CA GLU A 221 4.65 -3.62 52.42
C GLU A 221 3.46 -3.45 51.45
N HIS A 222 3.46 -2.37 50.65
CA HIS A 222 2.47 -2.13 49.60
C HIS A 222 2.93 -2.65 48.22
N ALA A 223 3.97 -3.48 48.17
CA ALA A 223 4.56 -4.05 46.95
C ALA A 223 5.08 -3.01 45.95
N ALA A 224 5.45 -1.81 46.40
CA ALA A 224 6.00 -0.79 45.52
C ALA A 224 7.46 -1.12 45.12
N PRO A 225 7.80 -1.14 43.82
CA PRO A 225 9.17 -1.37 43.37
C PRO A 225 10.07 -0.16 43.65
N TRP A 226 11.32 -0.44 44.03
CA TRP A 226 12.34 0.54 44.38
C TRP A 226 13.57 0.41 43.49
N LEU A 227 13.96 1.50 42.84
CA LEU A 227 15.21 1.65 42.13
C LEU A 227 16.18 2.50 42.97
N ILE A 228 17.29 1.89 43.38
CA ILE A 228 18.30 2.48 44.24
C ILE A 228 19.53 2.83 43.39
N LEU A 229 19.88 4.12 43.36
CA LEU A 229 21.08 4.58 42.66
C LEU A 229 22.30 4.46 43.56
N ALA A 230 23.09 3.41 43.33
CA ALA A 230 24.36 3.21 44.03
C ALA A 230 25.34 4.35 43.72
N GLY A 231 26.10 4.78 44.72
CA GLY A 231 27.05 5.88 44.62
C GLY A 231 26.42 7.27 44.73
N SER A 232 25.11 7.37 44.99
CA SER A 232 24.42 8.66 45.16
C SER A 232 24.56 9.25 46.58
N GLY A 233 24.94 8.43 47.58
CA GLY A 233 25.18 8.84 48.96
C GLY A 233 24.10 8.40 49.96
N GLY A 234 24.32 8.68 51.26
CA GLY A 234 23.35 8.50 52.34
C GLY A 234 22.76 7.08 52.43
N ILE A 235 21.44 6.98 52.64
CA ILE A 235 20.73 5.69 52.74
C ILE A 235 20.80 4.85 51.46
N ALA A 236 20.87 5.48 50.28
CA ALA A 236 20.95 4.74 49.02
C ALA A 236 22.20 3.85 48.96
N ASP A 237 23.35 4.36 49.41
CA ASP A 237 24.61 3.61 49.47
C ASP A 237 24.61 2.55 50.57
N VAL A 238 23.96 2.83 51.71
CA VAL A 238 23.79 1.85 52.80
C VAL A 238 22.97 0.67 52.30
N LEU A 239 21.85 0.90 51.61
CA LEU A 239 21.04 -0.15 51.00
C LEU A 239 21.80 -0.88 49.89
N ALA A 240 22.50 -0.16 49.01
CA ALA A 240 23.27 -0.79 47.93
C ALA A 240 24.33 -1.77 48.45
N ALA A 241 24.99 -1.45 49.57
CA ALA A 241 25.97 -2.33 50.22
C ALA A 241 25.32 -3.56 50.87
N LEU A 242 24.12 -3.41 51.44
CA LEU A 242 23.48 -4.42 52.29
C LEU A 242 22.52 -5.34 51.51
N VAL A 243 21.90 -4.87 50.43
CA VAL A 243 20.97 -5.66 49.59
C VAL A 243 21.64 -6.90 49.00
N ASN A 244 22.93 -6.83 48.68
CA ASN A 244 23.68 -7.96 48.14
C ASN A 244 24.18 -8.94 49.22
N GLN A 245 24.06 -8.59 50.51
CA GLN A 245 24.56 -9.39 51.65
C GLN A 245 23.56 -9.46 52.81
N PRO A 246 22.32 -9.97 52.59
CA PRO A 246 21.25 -9.93 53.60
C PRO A 246 21.56 -10.78 54.85
N HIS A 247 22.40 -11.80 54.71
CA HIS A 247 22.79 -12.72 55.79
C HIS A 247 23.80 -12.12 56.79
N LEU A 248 24.38 -10.95 56.51
CA LEU A 248 25.34 -10.25 57.37
C LEU A 248 24.72 -9.06 58.12
N LEU A 249 23.42 -8.82 57.98
CA LEU A 249 22.70 -7.70 58.60
C LEU A 249 22.54 -7.89 60.12
N VAL A 250 23.54 -7.46 60.87
CA VAL A 250 23.50 -7.31 62.33
C VAL A 250 23.71 -5.84 62.73
N PRO A 251 23.23 -5.41 63.91
CA PRO A 251 23.35 -4.02 64.38
C PRO A 251 24.76 -3.44 64.30
N GLN A 252 25.80 -4.26 64.55
CA GLN A 252 27.20 -3.80 64.44
C GLN A 252 27.63 -3.49 63.00
N VAL A 253 27.11 -4.22 62.02
CA VAL A 253 27.43 -4.02 60.60
C VAL A 253 26.70 -2.78 60.08
N ALA A 254 25.44 -2.59 60.47
CA ALA A 254 24.70 -1.38 60.14
C ALA A 254 25.32 -0.14 60.78
N GLU A 255 25.67 -0.19 62.08
CA GLU A 255 26.37 0.92 62.75
C GLU A 255 27.62 1.34 61.98
N LYS A 256 28.41 0.38 61.50
CA LYS A 256 29.59 0.65 60.68
C LYS A 256 29.24 1.36 59.37
N GLN A 257 28.20 0.89 58.66
CA GLN A 257 27.74 1.52 57.41
C GLN A 257 27.20 2.94 57.65
N PHE A 258 26.40 3.16 58.68
CA PHE A 258 25.88 4.49 59.02
C PHE A 258 27.00 5.47 59.39
N LYS A 259 27.99 5.04 60.19
CA LYS A 259 29.15 5.88 60.55
C LYS A 259 30.01 6.22 59.33
N GLU A 260 30.16 5.29 58.40
CA GLU A 260 30.95 5.50 57.18
C GLU A 260 30.25 6.44 56.18
N LYS A 261 28.93 6.33 56.05
CA LYS A 261 28.15 7.08 55.04
C LYS A 261 27.60 8.42 55.54
N PHE A 262 27.50 8.63 56.86
CA PHE A 262 27.13 9.91 57.48
C PHE A 262 28.26 10.46 58.38
N PRO A 263 29.40 10.88 57.81
CA PRO A 263 30.53 11.41 58.58
C PRO A 263 30.18 12.79 59.14
N GLY A 264 29.65 12.84 60.37
CA GLY A 264 29.30 14.09 61.05
C GLY A 264 28.02 14.03 61.89
N GLU A 265 27.22 12.98 61.74
CA GLU A 265 26.03 12.74 62.56
C GLU A 265 26.32 11.65 63.61
N HIS A 266 25.88 11.87 64.85
CA HIS A 266 25.99 10.91 65.94
C HIS A 266 24.62 10.29 66.20
N PHE A 267 24.50 8.98 65.97
CA PHE A 267 23.27 8.22 66.15
C PHE A 267 23.26 7.50 67.50
N CYS A 268 22.09 7.42 68.14
CA CYS A 268 21.93 6.61 69.34
C CYS A 268 21.89 5.13 68.97
N TRP A 269 22.32 4.27 69.90
CA TRP A 269 22.28 2.82 69.68
C TRP A 269 20.83 2.31 69.48
N GLU A 270 19.87 2.91 70.17
CA GLU A 270 18.44 2.59 70.02
C GLU A 270 17.93 2.84 68.60
N ASP A 271 18.33 3.95 67.98
CA ASP A 271 17.97 4.30 66.60
C ASP A 271 18.60 3.30 65.61
N ILE A 272 19.86 2.92 65.83
CA ILE A 272 20.56 1.95 64.97
C ILE A 272 19.87 0.58 65.04
N VAL A 273 19.50 0.12 66.24
CA VAL A 273 18.76 -1.14 66.40
C VAL A 273 17.42 -1.07 65.66
N HIS A 274 16.68 0.02 65.83
CA HIS A 274 15.42 0.22 65.11
C HIS A 274 15.60 0.23 63.59
N TRP A 275 16.58 0.97 63.06
CA TRP A 275 16.88 1.00 61.63
C TRP A 275 17.38 -0.34 61.10
N THR A 276 18.07 -1.14 61.91
CA THR A 276 18.43 -2.50 61.50
C THR A 276 17.23 -3.43 61.34
N GLU A 277 16.22 -3.32 62.20
CA GLU A 277 14.97 -4.07 62.05
C GLU A 277 14.25 -3.67 60.75
N LEU A 278 14.18 -2.37 60.47
CA LEU A 278 13.63 -1.86 59.21
C LEU A 278 14.42 -2.35 57.98
N LEU A 279 15.75 -2.33 58.03
CA LEU A 279 16.61 -2.84 56.95
C LEU A 279 16.42 -4.34 56.72
N GLN A 280 16.27 -5.13 57.78
CA GLN A 280 15.96 -6.57 57.68
C GLN A 280 14.60 -6.80 57.02
N ASN A 281 13.58 -6.01 57.38
CA ASN A 281 12.26 -6.08 56.72
C ASN A 281 12.36 -5.73 55.23
N ILE A 282 13.06 -4.65 54.87
CA ILE A 282 13.24 -4.22 53.48
C ILE A 282 13.97 -5.31 52.67
N THR A 283 15.11 -5.80 53.18
CA THR A 283 15.92 -6.82 52.48
C THR A 283 15.28 -8.20 52.39
N SER A 284 14.21 -8.47 53.14
CA SER A 284 13.42 -9.69 52.99
C SER A 284 12.63 -9.75 51.66
N HIS A 285 12.50 -8.63 50.94
CA HIS A 285 11.81 -8.53 49.65
C HIS A 285 12.77 -8.17 48.49
N PRO A 286 13.74 -9.05 48.12
CA PRO A 286 14.80 -8.72 47.16
C PRO A 286 14.31 -8.55 45.71
N HIS A 287 13.09 -9.01 45.39
CA HIS A 287 12.48 -8.85 44.07
C HIS A 287 12.05 -7.40 43.81
N LEU A 288 11.58 -6.67 44.82
CA LEU A 288 11.16 -5.26 44.71
C LEU A 288 12.34 -4.27 44.69
N LEU A 289 13.53 -4.71 45.09
CA LEU A 289 14.71 -3.86 45.20
C LEU A 289 15.63 -4.06 44.01
N THR A 290 15.86 -2.99 43.24
CA THR A 290 16.82 -2.97 42.13
C THR A 290 17.90 -1.95 42.43
N VAL A 291 19.15 -2.40 42.51
CA VAL A 291 20.32 -1.54 42.72
C VAL A 291 21.03 -1.40 41.39
N HIS A 292 21.34 -0.16 40.98
CA HIS A 292 22.09 0.09 39.75
C HIS A 292 23.20 1.11 39.99
N ASP A 293 24.40 0.80 39.47
CA ASP A 293 25.60 1.62 39.58
C ASP A 293 25.98 2.19 38.21
N PHE A 294 25.66 3.47 37.99
CA PHE A 294 25.98 4.16 36.75
C PHE A 294 27.48 4.46 36.56
N GLU A 295 28.31 4.39 37.61
CA GLU A 295 29.76 4.58 37.49
C GLU A 295 30.44 3.31 36.97
N GLN A 296 29.92 2.12 37.31
CA GLN A 296 30.48 0.82 36.89
C GLN A 296 29.81 0.24 35.63
N GLU A 297 28.49 0.41 35.48
CA GLU A 297 27.67 -0.22 34.42
C GLU A 297 27.25 0.77 33.32
N GLY A 298 27.98 1.90 33.18
CA GLY A 298 27.58 3.14 32.49
C GLY A 298 27.25 3.11 30.98
N SER A 299 26.86 1.98 30.40
CA SER A 299 26.30 1.88 29.06
C SER A 299 24.77 1.98 29.01
N GLU A 300 24.07 1.72 30.12
CA GLU A 300 22.60 1.67 30.14
C GLU A 300 21.95 3.03 30.41
N GLU A 301 20.86 3.33 29.70
CA GLU A 301 20.09 4.56 29.88
C GLU A 301 19.08 4.40 31.04
N LEU A 302 18.73 5.48 31.75
CA LEU A 302 17.85 5.37 32.92
C LEU A 302 16.47 4.77 32.60
N ASP A 303 15.94 4.98 31.39
CA ASP A 303 14.66 4.40 30.97
C ASP A 303 14.71 2.87 30.86
N THR A 304 15.86 2.29 30.48
CA THR A 304 16.04 0.84 30.47
C THR A 304 16.12 0.27 31.87
N VAL A 305 16.83 0.96 32.75
CA VAL A 305 16.98 0.55 34.15
C VAL A 305 15.63 0.59 34.88
N ILE A 306 14.80 1.62 34.62
CA ILE A 306 13.43 1.72 35.14
C ILE A 306 12.59 0.52 34.69
N LEU A 307 12.62 0.17 33.40
CA LEU A 307 11.89 -1.00 32.88
C LEU A 307 12.37 -2.30 33.50
N LYS A 308 13.69 -2.51 33.59
CA LYS A 308 14.27 -3.70 34.23
C LYS A 308 13.84 -3.83 35.68
N ALA A 309 13.82 -2.72 36.42
CA ALA A 309 13.38 -2.70 37.82
C ALA A 309 11.91 -3.11 37.97
N LEU A 310 11.03 -2.62 37.08
CA LEU A 310 9.61 -2.99 37.05
C LEU A 310 9.43 -4.47 36.70
N VAL A 311 10.09 -4.96 35.64
CA VAL A 311 10.00 -6.38 35.25
C VAL A 311 10.54 -7.29 36.36
N LYS A 312 11.64 -6.92 37.02
CA LYS A 312 12.21 -7.69 38.14
C LYS A 312 11.26 -7.78 39.33
N ALA A 313 10.57 -6.69 39.66
CA ALA A 313 9.61 -6.65 40.76
C ALA A 313 8.47 -7.67 40.59
N CYS A 314 8.11 -7.97 39.35
CA CYS A 314 7.02 -8.90 39.04
C CYS A 314 7.47 -10.37 38.91
N LYS A 315 8.78 -10.65 38.70
CA LYS A 315 9.33 -12.01 38.53
C LYS A 315 9.06 -12.97 39.71
N SER A 316 8.66 -12.48 40.89
CA SER A 316 8.42 -13.30 42.08
C SER A 316 7.02 -13.89 42.19
N HIS A 317 6.05 -13.46 41.38
CA HIS A 317 4.64 -13.81 41.59
C HIS A 317 4.20 -15.16 41.00
N SER A 318 4.75 -15.61 39.86
CA SER A 318 4.73 -17.03 39.43
C SER A 318 5.57 -17.26 38.16
N GLN A 319 5.63 -18.50 37.65
CA GLN A 319 6.24 -18.87 36.37
C GLN A 319 5.24 -18.86 35.20
N GLU A 320 4.00 -18.43 35.42
CA GLU A 320 2.95 -18.41 34.39
C GLU A 320 3.06 -17.18 33.48
N ALA A 321 2.83 -17.36 32.18
CA ALA A 321 2.92 -16.28 31.19
C ALA A 321 1.94 -15.12 31.45
N GLN A 322 0.81 -15.40 32.13
CA GLN A 322 -0.23 -14.42 32.44
C GLN A 322 0.29 -13.29 33.34
N ASP A 323 1.22 -13.61 34.24
CA ASP A 323 1.80 -12.65 35.20
C ASP A 323 2.83 -11.71 34.57
N TYR A 324 3.24 -11.98 33.32
CA TYR A 324 4.16 -11.14 32.55
C TYR A 324 3.43 -10.33 31.46
N LEU A 325 2.11 -10.50 31.30
CA LEU A 325 1.36 -9.86 30.22
C LEU A 325 1.26 -8.35 30.38
N ASP A 326 1.11 -7.85 31.61
CA ASP A 326 1.00 -6.41 31.85
C ASP A 326 2.34 -5.71 31.60
N GLU A 327 3.46 -6.36 31.92
CA GLU A 327 4.83 -5.92 31.63
C GLU A 327 5.12 -5.96 30.13
N LEU A 328 4.64 -7.01 29.45
CA LEU A 328 4.77 -7.09 28.01
C LEU A 328 3.94 -5.99 27.33
N LYS A 329 2.73 -5.71 27.83
CA LYS A 329 1.90 -4.58 27.38
C LYS A 329 2.59 -3.24 27.63
N LEU A 330 3.27 -3.06 28.77
CA LEU A 330 4.08 -1.88 29.07
C LEU A 330 5.29 -1.75 28.13
N ALA A 331 6.01 -2.84 27.89
CA ALA A 331 7.15 -2.87 26.96
C ALA A 331 6.70 -2.51 25.54
N VAL A 332 5.56 -3.06 25.08
CA VAL A 332 4.92 -2.66 23.83
C VAL A 332 4.59 -1.19 23.88
N ALA A 333 3.91 -0.70 24.92
CA ALA A 333 3.52 0.70 25.05
C ALA A 333 4.72 1.65 24.92
N TRP A 334 5.85 1.31 25.53
CA TRP A 334 7.05 2.16 25.54
C TRP A 334 7.97 1.96 24.34
N ASP A 335 7.60 1.07 23.42
CA ASP A 335 8.37 0.76 22.20
C ASP A 335 9.80 0.23 22.48
N ARG A 336 9.95 -0.57 23.55
CA ARG A 336 11.23 -1.14 24.01
C ARG A 336 11.34 -2.65 23.75
N VAL A 337 11.53 -2.99 22.48
CA VAL A 337 11.64 -4.38 21.99
C VAL A 337 12.87 -5.09 22.57
N ASP A 338 13.94 -4.33 22.77
CA ASP A 338 15.21 -4.81 23.32
C ASP A 338 15.02 -5.45 24.71
N ILE A 339 14.25 -4.79 25.57
CA ILE A 339 13.99 -5.27 26.94
C ILE A 339 13.02 -6.43 26.94
N ALA A 340 11.96 -6.36 26.13
CA ALA A 340 11.06 -7.51 25.97
C ALA A 340 11.83 -8.76 25.53
N ARG A 341 12.74 -8.62 24.57
CA ARG A 341 13.60 -9.71 24.10
C ARG A 341 14.55 -10.20 25.20
N SER A 342 15.24 -9.31 25.91
CA SER A 342 16.29 -9.70 26.85
C SER A 342 15.79 -10.18 28.21
N GLU A 343 14.66 -9.66 28.70
CA GLU A 343 14.17 -9.89 30.06
C GLU A 343 12.90 -10.74 30.13
N ILE A 344 12.01 -10.64 29.13
CA ILE A 344 10.71 -11.34 29.13
C ILE A 344 10.81 -12.65 28.35
N PHE A 345 11.35 -12.63 27.13
CA PHE A 345 11.44 -13.83 26.28
C PHE A 345 12.67 -14.71 26.51
N ASN A 346 13.72 -14.21 27.16
CA ASN A 346 14.92 -15.00 27.51
C ASN A 346 14.78 -15.79 28.82
N GLY A 347 13.63 -15.71 29.52
CA GLY A 347 13.37 -16.45 30.76
C GLY A 347 12.86 -17.88 30.54
N ASP A 348 12.58 -18.60 31.61
CA ASP A 348 12.06 -19.98 31.59
C ASP A 348 10.54 -20.06 31.29
N VAL A 349 9.94 -19.02 30.71
CA VAL A 349 8.49 -18.92 30.47
C VAL A 349 8.14 -19.52 29.11
N GLU A 350 7.28 -20.54 29.10
CA GLU A 350 6.72 -21.10 27.87
C GLU A 350 5.50 -20.27 27.40
N TRP A 351 5.69 -19.47 26.36
CA TRP A 351 4.62 -18.67 25.75
C TRP A 351 3.76 -19.52 24.81
N LYS A 352 2.43 -19.44 24.95
CA LYS A 352 1.49 -20.01 23.97
C LYS A 352 0.96 -18.90 23.05
N SER A 353 0.57 -19.30 21.84
CA SER A 353 -0.01 -18.37 20.86
C SER A 353 -1.22 -17.61 21.41
N CYS A 354 -2.07 -18.25 22.24
CA CYS A 354 -3.24 -17.64 22.87
C CYS A 354 -2.90 -16.49 23.84
N ASP A 355 -1.76 -16.58 24.52
CA ASP A 355 -1.36 -15.60 25.54
C ASP A 355 -0.90 -14.29 24.87
N LEU A 356 -0.32 -14.41 23.67
CA LEU A 356 0.20 -13.28 22.89
C LEU A 356 -0.85 -12.57 22.04
N GLU A 357 -2.10 -13.06 21.96
CA GLU A 357 -3.10 -12.53 21.03
C GLU A 357 -3.52 -11.08 21.37
N GLU A 358 -3.70 -10.74 22.64
CA GLU A 358 -4.04 -9.36 23.05
C GLU A 358 -2.92 -8.39 22.69
N VAL A 359 -1.69 -8.76 23.04
CA VAL A 359 -0.50 -7.94 22.84
C VAL A 359 -0.17 -7.79 21.35
N MET A 360 -0.44 -8.83 20.55
CA MET A 360 -0.34 -8.78 19.09
C MET A 360 -1.33 -7.76 18.50
N MET A 361 -2.58 -7.72 18.98
CA MET A 361 -3.55 -6.69 18.55
C MET A 361 -3.03 -5.27 18.86
N ASP A 362 -2.53 -5.06 20.08
CA ASP A 362 -2.05 -3.74 20.51
C ASP A 362 -0.81 -3.29 19.72
N ALA A 363 0.12 -4.21 19.42
CA ALA A 363 1.29 -3.93 18.59
C ALA A 363 0.91 -3.61 17.13
N LEU A 364 -0.07 -4.35 16.56
CA LEU A 364 -0.60 -4.08 15.22
C LEU A 364 -1.27 -2.71 15.15
N VAL A 365 -2.14 -2.37 16.11
CA VAL A 365 -2.84 -1.07 16.16
C VAL A 365 -1.87 0.09 16.41
N SER A 366 -0.81 -0.12 17.20
CA SER A 366 0.17 0.92 17.56
C SER A 366 1.31 1.14 16.55
N ASP A 367 1.35 0.39 15.44
CA ASP A 367 2.36 0.51 14.38
C ASP A 367 3.77 0.06 14.79
N LYS A 368 3.88 -1.04 15.52
CA LYS A 368 5.15 -1.53 16.11
C LYS A 368 5.66 -2.80 15.42
N PRO A 369 6.34 -2.72 14.25
CA PRO A 369 6.76 -3.88 13.46
C PRO A 369 7.69 -4.84 14.18
N GLU A 370 8.65 -4.30 14.94
CA GLU A 370 9.67 -5.11 15.62
C GLU A 370 9.08 -5.98 16.74
N PHE A 371 8.00 -5.53 17.40
CA PHE A 371 7.25 -6.35 18.35
C PHE A 371 6.47 -7.46 17.67
N VAL A 372 5.81 -7.17 16.54
CA VAL A 372 5.12 -8.20 15.75
C VAL A 372 6.09 -9.29 15.32
N ARG A 373 7.30 -8.91 14.88
CA ARG A 373 8.37 -9.86 14.56
C ARG A 373 8.79 -10.68 15.77
N LEU A 374 9.04 -10.02 16.91
CA LEU A 374 9.41 -10.68 18.16
C LEU A 374 8.37 -11.72 18.60
N PHE A 375 7.08 -11.42 18.47
CA PHE A 375 6.01 -12.36 18.85
C PHE A 375 5.94 -13.57 17.92
N VAL A 376 6.08 -13.37 16.61
CA VAL A 376 6.10 -14.46 15.64
C VAL A 376 7.34 -15.35 15.86
N ASP A 377 8.50 -14.75 16.12
CA ASP A 377 9.75 -15.47 16.41
C ASP A 377 9.64 -16.33 17.69
N ASN A 378 8.79 -15.93 18.65
CA ASN A 378 8.57 -16.62 19.93
C ASN A 378 7.25 -17.43 20.01
N GLY A 379 6.67 -17.82 18.85
CA GLY A 379 5.59 -18.82 18.82
C GLY A 379 4.17 -18.30 18.60
N ALA A 380 3.97 -17.03 18.28
CA ALA A 380 2.67 -16.52 17.85
C ALA A 380 2.35 -16.95 16.41
N ASP A 381 1.28 -17.74 16.22
CA ASP A 381 0.78 -18.12 14.90
C ASP A 381 -0.31 -17.14 14.43
N VAL A 382 -0.03 -16.46 13.31
CA VAL A 382 -0.96 -15.53 12.65
C VAL A 382 -2.23 -16.25 12.17
N GLY A 383 -2.13 -17.54 11.83
CA GLY A 383 -3.26 -18.35 11.40
C GLY A 383 -4.27 -18.62 12.51
N ASP A 384 -3.79 -18.91 13.71
CA ASP A 384 -4.63 -19.07 14.89
C ASP A 384 -5.17 -17.74 15.41
N PHE A 385 -4.35 -16.69 15.33
CA PHE A 385 -4.70 -15.34 15.79
C PHE A 385 -5.85 -14.69 15.00
N LEU A 386 -5.86 -14.78 13.66
CA LEU A 386 -6.75 -13.93 12.85
C LEU A 386 -8.14 -14.55 12.61
N THR A 387 -9.09 -14.15 13.45
CA THR A 387 -10.53 -14.38 13.27
C THR A 387 -11.22 -13.23 12.52
N TYR A 388 -12.38 -13.48 11.89
CA TYR A 388 -13.14 -12.41 11.23
C TYR A 388 -13.59 -11.32 12.22
N GLY A 389 -13.86 -11.66 13.48
CA GLY A 389 -14.16 -10.68 14.54
C GLY A 389 -12.98 -9.74 14.83
N ARG A 390 -11.76 -10.28 14.98
CA ARG A 390 -10.54 -9.47 15.19
C ARG A 390 -10.20 -8.63 13.97
N LEU A 391 -10.34 -9.19 12.76
CA LEU A 391 -10.14 -8.43 11.52
C LEU A 391 -11.09 -7.22 11.45
N GLN A 392 -12.36 -7.41 11.84
CA GLN A 392 -13.31 -6.30 11.90
C GLN A 392 -12.91 -5.24 12.94
N LEU A 393 -12.38 -5.65 14.09
CA LEU A 393 -11.83 -4.71 15.08
C LEU A 393 -10.64 -3.91 14.55
N LEU A 394 -9.73 -4.56 13.81
CA LEU A 394 -8.61 -3.88 13.14
C LEU A 394 -9.09 -2.82 12.14
N TYR A 395 -10.09 -3.14 11.30
CA TYR A 395 -10.65 -2.14 10.38
C TYR A 395 -11.37 -0.99 11.11
N ARG A 396 -11.92 -1.24 12.31
CA ARG A 396 -12.53 -0.20 13.15
C ARG A 396 -11.51 0.69 13.86
N SER A 397 -10.29 0.19 14.13
CA SER A 397 -9.23 0.97 14.75
C SER A 397 -8.50 1.91 13.78
N ALA A 398 -9.00 2.08 12.55
CA ALA A 398 -8.46 3.03 11.59
C ALA A 398 -8.58 4.47 12.12
N PRO A 399 -7.52 5.30 12.06
CA PRO A 399 -7.57 6.64 12.64
C PRO A 399 -8.58 7.51 11.89
N PRO A 400 -9.36 8.36 12.59
CA PRO A 400 -10.49 9.11 12.01
C PRO A 400 -10.07 10.16 10.97
N LYS A 401 -8.78 10.50 10.89
CA LYS A 401 -8.21 11.42 9.87
C LYS A 401 -7.63 10.68 8.66
N SER A 402 -7.83 9.37 8.55
CA SER A 402 -7.31 8.57 7.43
C SER A 402 -8.31 8.47 6.29
N LEU A 403 -7.79 8.38 5.05
CA LEU A 403 -8.61 8.18 3.86
C LEU A 403 -9.46 6.91 3.94
N LEU A 404 -8.92 5.83 4.52
CA LEU A 404 -9.69 4.60 4.65
C LEU A 404 -10.93 4.83 5.53
N PHE A 405 -10.78 5.54 6.65
CA PHE A 405 -11.93 5.88 7.50
C PHE A 405 -12.98 6.67 6.72
N ASP A 406 -12.57 7.69 5.96
CA ASP A 406 -13.48 8.49 5.12
C ASP A 406 -14.18 7.63 4.04
N LEU A 407 -13.46 6.71 3.40
CA LEU A 407 -14.00 5.82 2.36
C LEU A 407 -14.95 4.77 2.94
N LEU A 408 -14.60 4.17 4.08
CA LEU A 408 -15.48 3.23 4.78
C LEU A 408 -16.74 3.94 5.28
N GLN A 409 -16.61 5.17 5.78
CA GLN A 409 -17.75 5.99 6.18
C GLN A 409 -18.68 6.27 4.99
N ARG A 410 -18.15 6.67 3.83
CA ARG A 410 -18.95 6.85 2.60
C ARG A 410 -19.67 5.56 2.21
N LYS A 411 -19.00 4.40 2.23
CA LYS A 411 -19.60 3.10 1.89
C LYS A 411 -20.65 2.63 2.90
N HIS A 412 -20.45 2.98 4.17
CA HIS A 412 -21.42 2.76 5.24
C HIS A 412 -22.69 3.60 5.01
N GLU A 413 -22.53 4.89 4.69
CA GLU A 413 -23.63 5.80 4.35
C GLU A 413 -24.39 5.36 3.09
N GLU A 414 -23.68 4.99 2.01
CA GLU A 414 -24.27 4.40 0.79
C GLU A 414 -25.08 3.13 1.12
N GLY A 415 -24.52 2.25 1.96
CA GLY A 415 -25.21 1.05 2.43
C GLY A 415 -26.51 1.37 3.18
N ARG A 416 -26.48 2.35 4.09
CA ARG A 416 -27.68 2.82 4.81
C ARG A 416 -28.74 3.37 3.87
N LEU A 417 -28.35 4.16 2.87
CA LEU A 417 -29.27 4.74 1.88
C LEU A 417 -29.90 3.66 0.99
N THR A 418 -29.14 2.65 0.57
CA THR A 418 -29.69 1.50 -0.19
C THR A 418 -30.68 0.67 0.64
N LEU A 419 -30.45 0.51 1.95
CA LEU A 419 -31.39 -0.18 2.85
C LEU A 419 -32.65 0.65 3.11
N ALA A 420 -32.51 1.98 3.23
CA ALA A 420 -33.65 2.89 3.41
C ALA A 420 -34.59 2.92 2.17
N GLY A 421 -34.04 2.76 0.96
CA GLY A 421 -34.81 2.72 -0.28
C GLY A 421 -35.63 1.44 -0.52
N LEU A 422 -35.34 0.34 0.21
CA LEU A 422 -35.99 -0.97 0.03
C LEU A 422 -37.13 -1.26 1.06
N GLY A 423 -37.49 -0.26 1.87
CA GLY A 423 -38.69 -0.31 2.72
C GLY A 423 -38.41 -0.58 4.20
N ALA A 424 -38.20 0.50 4.96
CA ALA A 424 -38.57 0.60 6.37
C ALA A 424 -38.57 2.08 6.79
N GLN A 425 -39.75 2.63 7.09
CA GLN A 425 -39.90 3.87 7.85
C GLN A 425 -39.39 3.63 9.27
N GLN A 426 -38.10 3.86 9.49
CA GLN A 426 -37.52 4.18 10.80
C GLN A 426 -36.10 4.70 10.57
N ALA A 427 -36.01 5.94 10.10
CA ALA A 427 -34.81 6.75 10.29
C ALA A 427 -34.69 7.04 11.80
N ARG A 428 -34.13 6.09 12.55
CA ARG A 428 -33.71 6.32 13.93
C ARG A 428 -32.51 7.26 13.91
N GLU A 429 -32.52 8.23 14.82
CA GLU A 429 -31.43 9.19 15.08
C GLU A 429 -30.05 8.51 15.06
N PRO A 430 -28.98 9.22 14.65
CA PRO A 430 -27.64 8.65 14.67
C PRO A 430 -27.30 8.19 16.09
N PRO A 431 -26.81 6.96 16.29
CA PRO A 431 -26.31 6.56 17.60
C PRO A 431 -25.16 7.49 17.98
N VAL A 432 -25.21 8.01 19.20
CA VAL A 432 -24.08 8.72 19.82
C VAL A 432 -22.97 7.69 20.05
N GLY A 433 -22.07 7.52 19.08
CA GLY A 433 -20.96 6.56 19.12
C GLY A 433 -20.24 6.46 17.78
N LEU A 434 -18.99 5.94 17.78
CA LEU A 434 -18.24 5.73 16.53
C LEU A 434 -18.97 4.77 15.58
N PRO A 435 -18.96 5.02 14.25
CA PRO A 435 -19.58 4.13 13.27
C PRO A 435 -18.92 2.75 13.29
N ALA A 436 -19.72 1.70 13.46
CA ALA A 436 -19.25 0.32 13.50
C ALA A 436 -19.21 -0.29 12.10
N PHE A 437 -18.05 -0.24 11.44
CA PHE A 437 -17.89 -0.81 10.10
C PHE A 437 -18.03 -2.33 10.07
N SER A 438 -18.56 -2.88 8.98
CA SER A 438 -18.70 -4.32 8.73
C SER A 438 -17.72 -4.82 7.66
N LEU A 439 -17.32 -6.10 7.72
CA LEU A 439 -16.47 -6.70 6.68
C LEU A 439 -17.12 -6.70 5.29
N HIS A 440 -18.46 -6.62 5.23
CA HIS A 440 -19.17 -6.47 3.96
C HIS A 440 -18.91 -5.11 3.31
N GLU A 441 -18.84 -4.02 4.09
CA GLU A 441 -18.47 -2.70 3.60
C GLU A 441 -17.01 -2.68 3.12
N VAL A 442 -16.12 -3.34 3.86
CA VAL A 442 -14.71 -3.53 3.45
C VAL A 442 -14.62 -4.29 2.13
N SER A 443 -15.38 -5.37 1.97
CA SER A 443 -15.46 -6.14 0.71
C SER A 443 -15.95 -5.29 -0.47
N ARG A 444 -16.97 -4.45 -0.26
CA ARG A 444 -17.45 -3.51 -1.29
C ARG A 444 -16.38 -2.47 -1.65
N LEU A 445 -15.70 -1.90 -0.66
CA LEU A 445 -14.61 -0.95 -0.89
C LEU A 445 -13.46 -1.59 -1.68
N LEU A 446 -13.03 -2.80 -1.29
CA LEU A 446 -11.97 -3.52 -2.00
C LEU A 446 -12.37 -3.90 -3.43
N LYS A 447 -13.66 -4.20 -3.67
CA LYS A 447 -14.19 -4.44 -5.01
C LYS A 447 -14.13 -3.19 -5.90
N ASP A 448 -14.30 -2.01 -5.33
CA ASP A 448 -14.16 -0.76 -6.10
C ASP A 448 -12.71 -0.57 -6.58
N PHE A 449 -11.71 -0.98 -5.79
CA PHE A 449 -10.29 -0.92 -6.17
C PHE A 449 -9.82 -2.06 -7.09
N LEU A 450 -10.12 -3.31 -6.74
CA LEU A 450 -9.55 -4.50 -7.38
C LEU A 450 -10.56 -5.23 -8.29
N HIS A 451 -11.74 -4.66 -8.52
CA HIS A 451 -12.79 -5.19 -9.41
C HIS A 451 -13.04 -6.70 -9.24
N ASP A 452 -12.79 -7.50 -10.27
CA ASP A 452 -13.09 -8.93 -10.31
C ASP A 452 -12.11 -9.73 -9.43
N ALA A 453 -10.91 -9.21 -9.15
CA ALA A 453 -9.92 -9.89 -8.30
C ALA A 453 -10.32 -9.99 -6.81
N CYS A 454 -11.31 -9.20 -6.38
CA CYS A 454 -11.89 -9.26 -5.04
C CYS A 454 -13.26 -9.94 -4.98
N ARG A 455 -13.71 -10.60 -6.07
CA ARG A 455 -15.04 -11.20 -6.13
C ARG A 455 -15.18 -12.32 -5.07
N GLY A 456 -16.13 -12.14 -4.15
CA GLY A 456 -16.44 -13.11 -3.10
C GLY A 456 -15.57 -13.02 -1.84
N LEU A 457 -14.67 -12.04 -1.71
CA LEU A 457 -13.96 -11.77 -0.45
C LEU A 457 -14.96 -11.40 0.65
N TYR A 458 -14.83 -12.04 1.82
CA TYR A 458 -15.72 -11.85 2.96
C TYR A 458 -17.22 -12.02 2.60
N GLN A 459 -17.55 -12.98 1.72
CA GLN A 459 -18.94 -13.36 1.41
C GLN A 459 -19.11 -14.88 1.54
N GLU A 460 -20.15 -15.32 2.24
CA GLU A 460 -20.44 -16.74 2.40
C GLU A 460 -21.14 -17.27 1.14
N VAL A 461 -20.39 -17.95 0.26
CA VAL A 461 -20.96 -18.66 -0.89
C VAL A 461 -21.60 -19.95 -0.38
N SER A 462 -22.92 -19.93 -0.19
CA SER A 462 -23.73 -21.12 0.09
C SER A 462 -23.53 -22.17 -1.02
N GLY A 463 -22.62 -23.12 -0.84
CA GLY A 463 -22.38 -24.17 -1.84
C GLY A 463 -21.19 -25.11 -1.64
N ARG A 464 -20.23 -24.81 -0.77
CA ARG A 464 -19.07 -25.70 -0.55
C ARG A 464 -19.39 -26.77 0.51
N ARG A 465 -20.22 -27.77 0.17
CA ARG A 465 -20.26 -29.03 0.94
C ARG A 465 -18.88 -29.68 0.83
N LEU A 466 -18.22 -29.88 1.97
CA LEU A 466 -17.02 -30.70 2.09
C LEU A 466 -17.33 -32.11 1.56
N GLY A 467 -16.66 -32.50 0.48
CA GLY A 467 -16.49 -33.90 0.11
C GLY A 467 -15.40 -34.51 0.98
N GLY A 468 -15.78 -34.89 2.20
CA GLY A 468 -14.97 -35.72 3.08
C GLY A 468 -15.82 -36.88 3.58
N ALA A 469 -15.62 -38.07 3.01
CA ALA A 469 -16.17 -39.30 3.56
C ALA A 469 -15.21 -40.46 3.26
N GLY A 470 -14.47 -40.88 4.29
CA GLY A 470 -13.94 -42.24 4.40
C GLY A 470 -15.06 -43.25 4.68
N PRO A 471 -14.77 -44.55 4.65
CA PRO A 471 -15.59 -45.52 3.94
C PRO A 471 -16.51 -46.36 4.83
N GLY A 472 -17.59 -46.89 4.21
CA GLY A 472 -18.21 -48.15 4.61
C GLY A 472 -19.65 -48.05 5.12
N ARG A 473 -20.62 -48.38 4.27
CA ARG A 473 -21.52 -49.55 4.42
C ARG A 473 -22.55 -49.62 3.27
N GLN A 474 -22.78 -50.85 2.85
CA GLN A 474 -23.55 -51.33 1.71
C GLN A 474 -25.07 -51.17 1.84
N GLU A 475 -25.69 -50.98 0.67
CA GLU A 475 -26.98 -51.52 0.18
C GLU A 475 -28.31 -51.09 0.84
N ALA A 476 -29.18 -50.44 0.07
CA ALA A 476 -30.32 -51.09 -0.61
C ALA A 476 -31.24 -50.06 -1.31
N ASP A 477 -31.77 -50.46 -2.47
CA ASP A 477 -32.66 -49.73 -3.37
C ASP A 477 -34.07 -49.44 -2.81
N GLY A 478 -34.67 -48.33 -3.26
CA GLY A 478 -36.13 -48.07 -3.20
C GLY A 478 -36.51 -46.58 -3.22
N PRO A 479 -37.39 -46.10 -4.12
CA PRO A 479 -37.85 -44.71 -4.12
C PRO A 479 -39.06 -44.57 -3.19
N VAL A 480 -38.91 -43.86 -2.07
CA VAL A 480 -40.03 -43.55 -1.17
C VAL A 480 -40.25 -42.04 -1.10
N LEU A 481 -41.41 -41.64 -1.59
CA LEU A 481 -42.09 -40.37 -1.38
C LEU A 481 -42.11 -40.03 0.11
N GLN A 482 -41.54 -38.88 0.50
CA GLN A 482 -41.94 -38.27 1.76
C GLN A 482 -41.93 -36.74 1.67
N GLU A 483 -43.12 -36.20 1.91
CA GLU A 483 -43.47 -34.79 2.03
C GLU A 483 -42.47 -34.00 2.89
N ARG A 484 -42.01 -32.87 2.37
CA ARG A 484 -41.40 -31.80 3.17
C ARG A 484 -42.30 -30.58 3.14
N ALA A 485 -43.08 -30.42 4.21
CA ALA A 485 -43.58 -29.13 4.62
C ALA A 485 -42.39 -28.16 4.83
N PRO A 486 -42.45 -26.92 4.32
CA PRO A 486 -41.40 -25.95 4.57
C PRO A 486 -41.60 -25.38 5.97
N ALA A 487 -40.76 -25.78 6.92
CA ALA A 487 -40.58 -25.03 8.15
C ALA A 487 -40.02 -23.65 7.79
N ARG A 488 -40.91 -22.65 7.76
CA ARG A 488 -40.56 -21.22 7.68
C ARG A 488 -39.62 -20.88 8.84
N ARG A 489 -38.33 -20.77 8.55
CA ARG A 489 -37.39 -19.99 9.38
C ARG A 489 -37.51 -18.52 8.97
N PRO A 490 -37.41 -17.57 9.92
CA PRO A 490 -37.59 -16.15 9.62
C PRO A 490 -36.52 -15.67 8.64
N GLU A 491 -36.98 -15.17 7.49
CA GLU A 491 -36.17 -14.52 6.47
C GLU A 491 -35.71 -13.15 6.99
N GLY A 492 -34.57 -13.13 7.70
CA GLY A 492 -33.96 -11.88 8.18
C GLY A 492 -32.48 -11.97 8.54
N ARG A 493 -31.87 -13.16 8.56
CA ARG A 493 -30.46 -13.37 8.93
C ARG A 493 -29.68 -14.15 7.86
N LYS A 494 -29.64 -13.65 6.62
CA LYS A 494 -28.99 -14.35 5.48
C LYS A 494 -27.55 -13.89 5.15
N TRP A 495 -26.95 -12.99 5.93
CA TRP A 495 -25.68 -12.34 5.55
C TRP A 495 -24.68 -12.10 6.69
N LEU A 496 -24.81 -12.79 7.82
CA LEU A 496 -23.88 -12.60 8.94
C LEU A 496 -22.82 -13.71 8.91
N LEU A 497 -21.61 -13.33 8.50
CA LEU A 497 -20.41 -14.14 8.71
C LEU A 497 -20.29 -14.51 10.19
N ASP A 498 -19.95 -15.75 10.48
CA ASP A 498 -19.55 -16.15 11.82
C ASP A 498 -18.22 -15.48 12.18
N LEU A 499 -18.28 -14.50 13.09
CA LEU A 499 -17.13 -13.71 13.53
C LEU A 499 -16.11 -14.53 14.32
N SER A 500 -16.53 -15.68 14.88
CA SER A 500 -15.63 -16.59 15.62
C SER A 500 -14.81 -17.48 14.68
N ARG A 501 -15.18 -17.56 13.40
CA ARG A 501 -14.49 -18.38 12.41
C ARG A 501 -13.13 -17.78 12.05
N LYS A 502 -12.10 -18.64 11.96
CA LYS A 502 -10.76 -18.29 11.47
C LYS A 502 -10.82 -17.83 10.00
N SER A 503 -9.98 -16.86 9.67
CA SER A 503 -9.85 -16.36 8.29
C SER A 503 -9.33 -17.45 7.35
N GLU A 504 -9.81 -17.46 6.10
CA GLU A 504 -9.37 -18.49 5.12
C GLU A 504 -7.94 -18.24 4.61
N ASN A 505 -7.50 -16.98 4.59
CA ASN A 505 -6.14 -16.58 4.20
C ASN A 505 -5.65 -15.46 5.13
N PRO A 506 -5.15 -15.79 6.33
CA PRO A 506 -4.82 -14.82 7.38
C PRO A 506 -3.78 -13.79 6.94
N TRP A 507 -2.72 -14.26 6.28
CA TRP A 507 -1.64 -13.42 5.75
C TRP A 507 -2.15 -12.37 4.75
N ARG A 508 -3.07 -12.73 3.85
CA ARG A 508 -3.66 -11.81 2.87
C ARG A 508 -4.52 -10.75 3.56
N ASP A 509 -5.38 -11.18 4.48
CA ASP A 509 -6.35 -10.32 5.13
C ASP A 509 -5.66 -9.29 6.05
N LEU A 510 -4.63 -9.73 6.77
CA LEU A 510 -3.78 -8.83 7.55
C LEU A 510 -2.97 -7.90 6.64
N PHE A 511 -2.39 -8.40 5.55
CA PHE A 511 -1.66 -7.59 4.58
C PHE A 511 -2.53 -6.47 3.99
N LEU A 512 -3.77 -6.77 3.57
CA LEU A 512 -4.72 -5.79 3.05
C LEU A 512 -5.02 -4.67 4.05
N TRP A 513 -5.12 -5.00 5.34
CA TRP A 513 -5.29 -4.00 6.39
C TRP A 513 -4.01 -3.17 6.61
N LEU A 514 -2.84 -3.82 6.63
CA LEU A 514 -1.53 -3.17 6.81
C LEU A 514 -1.13 -2.21 5.69
N LEU A 515 -1.72 -2.32 4.49
CA LEU A 515 -1.48 -1.38 3.39
C LEU A 515 -1.88 0.08 3.73
N GLN A 516 -2.60 0.30 4.83
CA GLN A 516 -3.01 1.61 5.32
C GLN A 516 -1.87 2.35 6.03
N ASN A 517 -0.95 2.96 5.28
CA ASN A 517 0.11 3.83 5.83
C ASN A 517 1.06 3.14 6.83
N ARG A 518 1.06 1.80 6.91
CA ARG A 518 1.94 0.96 7.76
C ARG A 518 2.90 0.13 6.90
N HIS A 519 3.67 0.82 6.06
CA HIS A 519 4.44 0.20 4.99
C HIS A 519 5.54 -0.74 5.48
N GLU A 520 6.15 -0.47 6.64
CA GLU A 520 7.22 -1.30 7.20
C GLU A 520 6.68 -2.68 7.60
N MET A 521 5.58 -2.71 8.37
CA MET A 521 4.91 -3.97 8.71
C MET A 521 4.43 -4.74 7.48
N ALA A 522 3.85 -4.06 6.49
CA ALA A 522 3.37 -4.70 5.28
C ALA A 522 4.49 -5.44 4.50
N THR A 523 5.76 -5.06 4.66
CA THR A 523 6.89 -5.77 4.00
C THR A 523 7.16 -7.18 4.53
N TYR A 524 6.59 -7.59 5.66
CA TYR A 524 6.74 -8.95 6.16
C TYR A 524 5.69 -9.91 5.59
N PHE A 525 4.48 -9.42 5.33
CA PHE A 525 3.31 -10.26 5.03
C PHE A 525 2.99 -10.42 3.52
N TRP A 526 3.85 -9.95 2.62
CA TRP A 526 3.57 -9.97 1.18
C TRP A 526 4.00 -11.26 0.47
N ALA A 527 3.30 -11.54 -0.62
CA ALA A 527 3.61 -12.54 -1.66
C ALA A 527 3.53 -11.84 -3.03
N MET A 528 3.98 -12.46 -4.12
CA MET A 528 4.07 -11.79 -5.43
C MET A 528 2.71 -11.22 -5.89
N ALA A 529 1.65 -12.03 -5.84
CA ALA A 529 0.30 -11.59 -6.19
C ALA A 529 -0.23 -10.49 -5.24
N ALA A 530 0.15 -10.55 -3.97
CA ALA A 530 -0.25 -9.55 -2.98
C ALA A 530 0.46 -8.21 -3.22
N ALA A 531 1.74 -8.21 -3.62
CA ALA A 531 2.47 -6.99 -3.96
C ALA A 531 1.89 -6.29 -5.20
N LEU A 532 1.46 -7.05 -6.21
CA LEU A 532 0.76 -6.49 -7.38
C LEU A 532 -0.62 -5.91 -7.03
N ALA A 533 -1.39 -6.62 -6.18
CA ALA A 533 -2.65 -6.10 -5.66
C ALA A 533 -2.46 -4.84 -4.81
N ALA A 534 -1.39 -4.79 -4.00
CA ALA A 534 -1.02 -3.62 -3.23
C ALA A 534 -0.65 -2.44 -4.12
N CYS A 535 0.09 -2.66 -5.21
CA CYS A 535 0.42 -1.63 -6.18
C CYS A 535 -0.85 -0.94 -6.72
N LYS A 536 -1.86 -1.73 -7.12
CA LYS A 536 -3.15 -1.21 -7.57
C LYS A 536 -3.88 -0.43 -6.48
N ILE A 537 -4.00 -0.99 -5.27
CA ILE A 537 -4.72 -0.33 -4.16
C ILE A 537 -4.04 0.99 -3.78
N VAL A 538 -2.71 1.01 -3.66
CA VAL A 538 -1.95 2.22 -3.31
C VAL A 538 -2.08 3.29 -4.39
N ARG A 539 -2.07 2.90 -5.68
CA ARG A 539 -2.29 3.83 -6.80
C ARG A 539 -3.68 4.46 -6.77
N GLU A 540 -4.73 3.66 -6.59
CA GLU A 540 -6.10 4.17 -6.48
C GLU A 540 -6.28 5.08 -5.25
N MET A 541 -5.68 4.70 -4.11
CA MET A 541 -5.69 5.56 -2.92
C MET A 541 -4.93 6.87 -3.13
N ALA A 542 -3.82 6.85 -3.89
CA ALA A 542 -3.06 8.05 -4.23
C ALA A 542 -3.88 9.01 -5.10
N HIS A 543 -4.60 8.50 -6.09
CA HIS A 543 -5.48 9.32 -6.95
C HIS A 543 -6.60 10.03 -6.18
N LEU A 544 -7.09 9.44 -5.09
CA LEU A 544 -8.16 10.01 -4.26
C LEU A 544 -7.68 11.07 -3.25
N GLN A 545 -6.36 11.29 -3.10
CA GLN A 545 -5.79 12.22 -2.12
C GLN A 545 -4.96 13.33 -2.77
N THR A 546 -5.39 14.58 -2.61
CA THR A 546 -4.77 15.77 -3.23
C THR A 546 -3.63 16.40 -2.44
N GLY A 547 -3.24 15.87 -1.27
CA GLY A 547 -2.40 16.61 -0.30
C GLY A 547 -1.00 16.07 0.01
N ALA A 548 -0.60 14.89 -0.48
CA ALA A 548 0.70 14.27 -0.13
C ALA A 548 1.21 13.28 -1.20
N GLU A 549 1.35 13.72 -2.45
CA GLU A 549 1.81 12.85 -3.55
C GLU A 549 3.20 12.20 -3.29
N VAL A 550 4.16 12.91 -2.70
CA VAL A 550 5.58 12.47 -2.70
C VAL A 550 5.87 11.23 -1.84
N ARG A 551 5.27 11.09 -0.65
CA ARG A 551 5.51 9.91 0.22
C ARG A 551 4.83 8.66 -0.34
N ARG A 552 3.75 8.82 -1.10
CA ARG A 552 2.91 7.72 -1.60
C ARG A 552 3.36 7.18 -2.95
N THR A 553 3.85 8.03 -3.85
CA THR A 553 4.52 7.59 -5.09
C THR A 553 5.76 6.74 -4.80
N ALA A 554 6.49 7.05 -3.73
CA ALA A 554 7.60 6.21 -3.26
C ALA A 554 7.14 4.83 -2.77
N SER A 555 5.97 4.73 -2.12
CA SER A 555 5.42 3.45 -1.66
C SER A 555 4.87 2.58 -2.81
N GLU A 556 4.31 3.21 -3.86
CA GLU A 556 3.85 2.52 -5.06
C GLU A 556 5.02 1.84 -5.78
N ALA A 557 6.07 2.61 -6.08
CA ALA A 557 7.28 2.11 -6.71
C ALA A 557 7.92 0.98 -5.89
N LYS A 558 7.83 1.06 -4.55
CA LYS A 558 8.36 0.02 -3.66
C LYS A 558 7.69 -1.34 -3.87
N TYR A 559 6.35 -1.42 -3.93
CA TYR A 559 5.67 -2.71 -4.11
C TYR A 559 5.84 -3.28 -5.53
N GLU A 560 5.89 -2.44 -6.56
CA GLU A 560 6.21 -2.90 -7.92
C GLU A 560 7.64 -3.44 -7.99
N GLN A 561 8.61 -2.76 -7.36
CA GLN A 561 10.00 -3.22 -7.25
C GLN A 561 10.14 -4.52 -6.43
N LEU A 562 9.38 -4.70 -5.36
CA LEU A 562 9.37 -5.94 -4.59
C LEU A 562 8.84 -7.12 -5.42
N ALA A 563 7.73 -6.93 -6.15
CA ALA A 563 7.19 -7.96 -7.05
C ALA A 563 8.17 -8.31 -8.17
N LEU A 564 8.81 -7.30 -8.76
CA LEU A 564 9.87 -7.44 -9.76
C LEU A 564 11.09 -8.20 -9.24
N GLY A 565 11.59 -7.82 -8.06
CA GLY A 565 12.76 -8.43 -7.44
C GLY A 565 12.53 -9.91 -7.11
N LEU A 566 11.37 -10.24 -6.55
CA LEU A 566 10.99 -11.63 -6.29
C LEU A 566 10.85 -12.44 -7.59
N PHE A 567 10.20 -11.88 -8.61
CA PHE A 567 10.06 -12.58 -9.88
C PHE A 567 11.41 -12.80 -10.58
N SER A 568 12.31 -11.81 -10.54
CA SER A 568 13.67 -11.94 -11.05
C SER A 568 14.42 -13.09 -10.34
N GLU A 569 14.24 -13.22 -9.03
CA GLU A 569 14.84 -14.29 -8.26
C GLU A 569 14.29 -15.67 -8.67
N CYS A 570 12.97 -15.79 -8.72
CA CYS A 570 12.28 -16.99 -9.18
C CYS A 570 12.71 -17.40 -10.60
N TYR A 571 12.82 -16.42 -11.51
CA TYR A 571 13.24 -16.64 -12.89
C TYR A 571 14.70 -17.10 -12.99
N SER A 572 15.60 -16.50 -12.20
CA SER A 572 17.01 -16.91 -12.16
C SER A 572 17.21 -18.32 -11.59
N ASN A 573 16.32 -18.77 -10.69
CA ASN A 573 16.35 -20.11 -10.12
C ASN A 573 15.79 -21.18 -11.09
N SER A 574 14.59 -20.94 -11.63
CA SER A 574 13.93 -21.88 -12.56
C SER A 574 12.94 -21.16 -13.48
N GLU A 575 13.22 -21.19 -14.79
CA GLU A 575 12.36 -20.54 -15.80
C GLU A 575 10.96 -21.16 -15.85
N ASP A 576 10.85 -22.49 -15.88
CA ASP A 576 9.56 -23.16 -16.03
C ASP A 576 8.65 -23.01 -14.80
N ARG A 577 9.22 -23.01 -13.59
CA ARG A 577 8.47 -22.73 -12.35
C ARG A 577 8.03 -21.26 -12.30
N ALA A 578 8.89 -20.34 -12.71
CA ALA A 578 8.55 -18.92 -12.80
C ALA A 578 7.41 -18.66 -13.81
N PHE A 579 7.42 -19.33 -14.98
CA PHE A 579 6.32 -19.23 -15.94
C PHE A 579 5.00 -19.81 -15.40
N ALA A 580 5.06 -20.95 -14.71
CA ALA A 580 3.89 -21.53 -14.05
C ALA A 580 3.32 -20.58 -12.98
N LEU A 581 4.18 -19.86 -12.25
CA LEU A 581 3.78 -18.88 -11.23
C LEU A 581 2.99 -17.68 -11.81
N LEU A 582 3.33 -17.22 -13.02
CA LEU A 582 2.62 -16.12 -13.70
C LEU A 582 1.19 -16.49 -14.13
N VAL A 583 1.03 -17.72 -14.62
CA VAL A 583 -0.19 -18.25 -15.25
C VAL A 583 -1.14 -18.93 -14.26
N ARG A 584 -0.62 -19.28 -13.08
CA ARG A 584 -1.39 -19.93 -12.03
C ARG A 584 -2.57 -19.06 -11.57
N ARG A 585 -3.74 -19.69 -11.43
CA ARG A 585 -4.90 -19.09 -10.75
C ARG A 585 -4.71 -19.14 -9.24
N ASN A 586 -4.58 -17.97 -8.62
CA ASN A 586 -4.34 -17.87 -7.19
C ASN A 586 -5.65 -18.02 -6.40
N ARG A 587 -5.73 -19.05 -5.54
CA ARG A 587 -6.91 -19.30 -4.70
C ARG A 587 -7.15 -18.18 -3.67
N SER A 588 -6.10 -17.49 -3.24
CA SER A 588 -6.19 -16.38 -2.27
C SER A 588 -6.73 -15.10 -2.90
N TRP A 589 -6.70 -14.94 -4.24
CA TRP A 589 -7.19 -13.75 -4.93
C TRP A 589 -8.29 -14.11 -5.94
N SER A 590 -9.35 -14.77 -5.46
CA SER A 590 -10.54 -15.13 -6.26
C SER A 590 -10.29 -15.87 -7.59
N ARG A 591 -9.18 -16.62 -7.68
CA ARG A 591 -8.72 -17.36 -8.89
C ARG A 591 -8.23 -16.48 -10.03
N THR A 592 -7.80 -15.24 -9.77
CA THR A 592 -7.10 -14.44 -10.78
C THR A 592 -5.64 -14.88 -10.94
N THR A 593 -5.06 -14.57 -12.10
CA THR A 593 -3.64 -14.81 -12.39
C THR A 593 -2.80 -13.60 -12.00
N CYS A 594 -1.51 -13.80 -11.78
CA CYS A 594 -0.56 -12.72 -11.50
C CYS A 594 -0.47 -11.74 -12.67
N LEU A 595 -0.56 -12.24 -13.92
CA LEU A 595 -0.60 -11.40 -15.12
C LEU A 595 -1.82 -10.50 -15.17
N HIS A 596 -2.99 -11.01 -14.81
CA HIS A 596 -4.22 -10.21 -14.75
C HIS A 596 -4.12 -9.10 -13.68
N LEU A 597 -3.60 -9.44 -12.49
CA LEU A 597 -3.37 -8.46 -11.43
C LEU A 597 -2.37 -7.39 -11.86
N ALA A 598 -1.28 -7.78 -12.55
CA ALA A 598 -0.29 -6.83 -13.07
C ALA A 598 -0.88 -5.90 -14.14
N THR A 599 -1.78 -6.40 -15.00
CA THR A 599 -2.46 -5.55 -16.00
C THR A 599 -3.43 -4.57 -15.36
N GLU A 600 -4.21 -5.03 -14.37
CA GLU A 600 -5.12 -4.14 -13.66
C GLU A 600 -4.38 -3.10 -12.84
N ALA A 601 -3.20 -3.46 -12.31
CA ALA A 601 -2.32 -2.54 -11.59
C ALA A 601 -1.52 -1.62 -12.52
N ASP A 602 -1.65 -1.74 -13.85
CA ASP A 602 -0.85 -1.03 -14.86
C ASP A 602 0.66 -0.98 -14.48
N ALA A 603 1.19 -2.16 -14.11
CA ALA A 603 2.55 -2.37 -13.62
C ALA A 603 3.55 -2.48 -14.79
N LYS A 604 3.86 -1.34 -15.40
CA LYS A 604 4.65 -1.25 -16.63
C LYS A 604 6.07 -1.81 -16.49
N ALA A 605 6.73 -1.57 -15.35
CA ALA A 605 8.08 -2.07 -15.13
C ALA A 605 8.06 -3.60 -14.96
N PHE A 606 7.01 -4.16 -14.33
CA PHE A 606 6.80 -5.60 -14.23
C PHE A 606 6.73 -6.27 -15.61
N PHE A 607 5.95 -5.74 -16.54
CA PHE A 607 5.88 -6.30 -17.90
C PHE A 607 7.14 -6.07 -18.72
N ALA A 608 7.92 -5.03 -18.42
CA ALA A 608 9.17 -4.76 -19.12
C ALA A 608 10.33 -5.70 -18.72
N HIS A 609 10.17 -6.46 -17.63
CA HIS A 609 11.14 -7.44 -17.17
C HIS A 609 11.41 -8.54 -18.21
N ASP A 610 12.68 -8.89 -18.39
CA ASP A 610 13.12 -9.80 -19.44
C ASP A 610 12.50 -11.20 -19.32
N GLY A 611 12.33 -11.72 -18.10
CA GLY A 611 11.66 -13.01 -17.88
C GLY A 611 10.19 -13.02 -18.30
N VAL A 612 9.46 -11.91 -18.10
CA VAL A 612 8.07 -11.80 -18.57
C VAL A 612 8.04 -11.68 -20.09
N GLN A 613 8.97 -10.94 -20.69
CA GLN A 613 9.09 -10.82 -22.14
C GLN A 613 9.52 -12.15 -22.81
N ALA A 614 10.36 -12.95 -22.14
CA ALA A 614 10.72 -14.30 -22.57
C ALA A 614 9.50 -15.23 -22.54
N PHE A 615 8.70 -15.18 -21.46
CA PHE A 615 7.43 -15.89 -21.37
C PHE A 615 6.45 -15.52 -22.50
N LEU A 616 6.27 -14.22 -22.76
CA LEU A 616 5.41 -13.75 -23.85
C LEU A 616 5.93 -14.15 -25.23
N THR A 617 7.25 -14.24 -25.38
CA THR A 617 7.88 -14.76 -26.61
C THR A 617 7.61 -16.25 -26.76
N LYS A 618 7.67 -17.05 -25.68
CA LYS A 618 7.29 -18.48 -25.68
C LYS A 618 5.82 -18.65 -26.08
N ILE A 619 4.90 -17.84 -25.53
CA ILE A 619 3.48 -17.86 -25.95
C ILE A 619 3.31 -17.47 -27.42
N TRP A 620 4.02 -16.44 -27.88
CA TRP A 620 3.91 -15.93 -29.25
C TRP A 620 4.28 -16.97 -30.30
N TRP A 621 5.37 -17.72 -30.06
CA TRP A 621 5.83 -18.80 -30.95
C TRP A 621 5.08 -20.12 -30.73
N GLY A 622 4.43 -20.31 -29.59
CA GLY A 622 3.68 -21.50 -29.26
C GLY A 622 4.58 -22.74 -29.20
N ASP A 623 4.19 -23.80 -29.92
CA ASP A 623 4.95 -25.06 -29.97
C ASP A 623 6.19 -24.99 -30.90
N MET A 624 6.44 -23.84 -31.55
CA MET A 624 7.61 -23.62 -32.41
C MET A 624 8.78 -23.01 -31.65
N ALA A 625 10.00 -23.28 -32.09
CA ALA A 625 11.19 -22.67 -31.51
C ALA A 625 11.25 -21.15 -31.75
N SER A 626 11.63 -20.39 -30.72
CA SER A 626 11.63 -18.92 -30.68
C SER A 626 12.66 -18.21 -31.58
N GLY A 627 13.57 -18.97 -32.21
CA GLY A 627 14.65 -18.46 -33.06
C GLY A 627 14.44 -18.65 -34.57
N THR A 628 13.25 -19.04 -35.02
CA THR A 628 13.03 -19.27 -36.46
C THR A 628 12.94 -17.93 -37.23
N PRO A 629 13.72 -17.74 -38.32
CA PRO A 629 13.68 -16.50 -39.08
C PRO A 629 12.36 -16.34 -39.85
N ILE A 630 11.84 -15.11 -39.91
CA ILE A 630 10.53 -14.78 -40.52
C ILE A 630 10.45 -15.24 -41.98
N LEU A 631 11.56 -15.21 -42.73
CA LEU A 631 11.59 -15.69 -44.12
C LEU A 631 11.22 -17.17 -44.24
N ARG A 632 11.69 -18.02 -43.30
CA ARG A 632 11.32 -19.45 -43.30
C ARG A 632 9.84 -19.64 -42.97
N LEU A 633 9.29 -18.79 -42.09
CA LEU A 633 7.85 -18.77 -41.76
C LEU A 633 7.00 -18.37 -42.99
N LEU A 634 7.41 -17.33 -43.72
CA LEU A 634 6.76 -16.88 -44.95
C LEU A 634 6.78 -17.96 -46.03
N CYS A 635 7.93 -18.62 -46.24
CA CYS A 635 8.03 -19.74 -47.18
C CYS A 635 7.10 -20.89 -46.79
N ALA A 636 7.05 -21.26 -45.51
CA ALA A 636 6.17 -22.31 -45.02
C ALA A 636 4.68 -21.93 -45.07
N PHE A 637 4.35 -20.65 -44.93
CA PHE A 637 2.98 -20.13 -45.07
C PHE A 637 2.50 -20.21 -46.52
N LEU A 638 3.33 -19.76 -47.48
CA LEU A 638 3.00 -19.78 -48.91
C LEU A 638 2.97 -21.20 -49.49
N CYS A 639 3.86 -22.07 -49.01
CA CYS A 639 3.97 -23.46 -49.43
C CYS A 639 3.78 -24.39 -48.22
N PRO A 640 2.55 -24.79 -47.87
CA PRO A 640 2.27 -25.60 -46.68
C PRO A 640 2.96 -26.97 -46.67
N ALA A 641 3.41 -27.48 -47.82
CA ALA A 641 4.21 -28.70 -47.91
C ALA A 641 5.56 -28.59 -47.17
N LEU A 642 6.11 -27.38 -47.02
CA LEU A 642 7.38 -27.14 -46.33
C LEU A 642 7.29 -27.30 -44.81
N ILE A 643 6.10 -27.27 -44.22
CA ILE A 643 5.87 -27.49 -42.77
C ILE A 643 6.34 -28.89 -42.35
N TYR A 644 6.27 -29.86 -43.27
CA TYR A 644 6.66 -31.24 -43.01
C TYR A 644 8.16 -31.49 -43.16
N THR A 645 8.92 -30.51 -43.64
CA THR A 645 10.38 -30.57 -43.74
C THR A 645 11.05 -30.08 -42.44
N ASN A 646 12.36 -30.29 -42.29
CA ASN A 646 13.14 -29.80 -41.13
C ASN A 646 13.44 -28.29 -41.20
N LEU A 647 12.72 -27.51 -42.01
CA LEU A 647 12.90 -26.06 -42.12
C LEU A 647 12.49 -25.32 -40.84
N ILE A 648 11.53 -25.87 -40.09
CA ILE A 648 11.01 -25.35 -38.83
C ILE A 648 11.23 -26.40 -37.74
N THR A 649 11.88 -25.99 -36.65
CA THR A 649 12.02 -26.81 -35.44
C THR A 649 10.78 -26.64 -34.57
N PHE A 650 10.06 -27.73 -34.37
CA PHE A 650 8.96 -27.82 -33.42
C PHE A 650 9.49 -28.40 -32.12
N SER A 651 8.97 -27.95 -30.98
CA SER A 651 9.27 -28.56 -29.69
C SER A 651 8.75 -30.00 -29.71
N GLU A 652 9.66 -30.98 -29.67
CA GLU A 652 9.30 -32.40 -29.72
C GLU A 652 8.57 -32.82 -28.43
N ALA A 653 7.35 -33.33 -28.57
CA ALA A 653 6.84 -34.34 -27.66
C ALA A 653 7.46 -35.70 -28.04
N ALA A 654 8.74 -35.89 -27.77
CA ALA A 654 9.37 -37.20 -27.93
C ALA A 654 9.00 -38.11 -26.74
N PRO A 655 8.58 -39.38 -26.94
CA PRO A 655 8.64 -40.38 -25.88
C PRO A 655 10.13 -40.68 -25.65
N ARG A 656 10.65 -40.26 -24.49
CA ARG A 656 12.03 -40.54 -24.08
C ARG A 656 12.21 -42.04 -23.85
N THR A 657 12.82 -42.74 -24.82
CA THR A 657 13.49 -44.02 -24.60
C THR A 657 14.98 -43.82 -24.87
N GLY A 658 15.73 -43.48 -23.82
CA GLY A 658 17.20 -43.34 -23.85
C GLY A 658 17.74 -43.06 -22.44
N PRO A 659 18.83 -43.73 -21.99
CA PRO A 659 19.28 -43.71 -20.60
C PRO A 659 20.24 -42.54 -20.31
N GLU A 660 19.78 -41.30 -20.47
CA GLU A 660 20.49 -40.09 -19.99
C GLU A 660 19.65 -39.30 -18.96
N GLY A 661 18.82 -40.02 -18.20
CA GLY A 661 17.83 -39.45 -17.27
C GLY A 661 18.29 -39.36 -15.82
N LEU A 662 19.39 -38.64 -15.52
CA LEU A 662 19.72 -38.25 -14.14
C LEU A 662 19.73 -36.72 -13.90
N GLN A 663 19.55 -35.91 -14.94
CA GLN A 663 19.52 -34.45 -14.83
C GLN A 663 18.09 -33.85 -14.90
N GLU A 664 17.05 -34.67 -15.06
CA GLU A 664 15.65 -34.21 -15.26
C GLU A 664 14.67 -34.62 -14.15
N LEU A 665 15.17 -34.67 -12.90
CA LEU A 665 14.31 -34.76 -11.71
C LEU A 665 13.68 -33.42 -11.32
N ASP A 666 14.08 -32.31 -11.96
CA ASP A 666 13.68 -30.95 -11.55
C ASP A 666 12.52 -30.36 -12.37
N SER A 667 12.04 -31.06 -13.40
CA SER A 667 10.95 -30.57 -14.28
C SER A 667 9.57 -30.77 -13.63
N LEU A 668 8.75 -29.71 -13.62
CA LEU A 668 7.39 -29.73 -13.05
C LEU A 668 6.47 -30.78 -13.68
N ASP A 669 6.70 -31.15 -14.95
CA ASP A 669 5.90 -32.14 -15.66
C ASP A 669 6.23 -33.57 -15.21
N THR A 670 7.49 -33.86 -14.82
CA THR A 670 7.88 -35.11 -14.17
C THR A 670 7.17 -35.26 -12.81
N GLU A 671 7.19 -34.23 -11.97
CA GLU A 671 6.52 -34.24 -10.67
C GLU A 671 4.99 -34.34 -10.78
N LYS A 672 4.38 -33.64 -11.75
CA LYS A 672 2.94 -33.74 -12.02
C LYS A 672 2.55 -35.17 -12.39
N SER A 673 3.37 -35.85 -13.21
CA SER A 673 3.14 -37.25 -13.60
C SER A 673 3.22 -38.21 -12.39
N LEU A 674 4.20 -37.99 -11.50
CA LEU A 674 4.39 -38.77 -10.28
C LEU A 674 3.26 -38.58 -9.26
N LEU A 675 2.77 -37.35 -9.09
CA LEU A 675 1.70 -37.03 -8.14
C LEU A 675 0.30 -37.41 -8.65
N CYS A 676 0.09 -37.48 -9.97
CA CYS A 676 -1.21 -37.80 -10.58
C CYS A 676 -1.43 -39.31 -10.82
N SER A 677 -0.51 -40.20 -10.45
CA SER A 677 -0.69 -41.65 -10.55
C SER A 677 -1.04 -42.26 -9.19
N PRO A 678 -2.32 -42.64 -8.92
CA PRO A 678 -2.64 -43.55 -7.84
C PRO A 678 -2.31 -44.98 -8.29
N GLY A 679 -1.75 -45.79 -7.38
CA GLY A 679 -1.18 -47.10 -7.65
C GLY A 679 -2.00 -48.01 -8.59
N SER A 680 -1.37 -48.37 -9.71
CA SER A 680 -1.62 -49.61 -10.45
C SER A 680 -0.23 -50.11 -10.88
N GLY A 681 0.11 -51.35 -10.53
CA GLY A 681 1.45 -51.92 -10.65
C GLY A 681 2.05 -51.89 -12.07
N PRO A 682 3.36 -52.18 -12.20
CA PRO A 682 4.12 -51.88 -13.43
C PRO A 682 3.77 -52.73 -14.67
N ASP A 683 2.98 -53.80 -14.57
CA ASP A 683 2.99 -54.85 -15.61
C ASP A 683 1.80 -54.92 -16.59
N GLU A 684 0.69 -54.19 -16.41
CA GLU A 684 -0.48 -54.36 -17.30
C GLU A 684 -0.64 -53.30 -18.41
N ARG A 685 0.16 -52.21 -18.41
CA ARG A 685 0.03 -51.14 -19.44
C ARG A 685 0.88 -51.38 -20.68
N ALA A 686 1.82 -52.33 -20.66
CA ALA A 686 2.68 -52.64 -21.80
C ALA A 686 1.97 -53.48 -22.88
N GLU A 687 0.88 -54.18 -22.56
CA GLU A 687 0.17 -55.06 -23.50
C GLU A 687 -1.04 -54.39 -24.18
N ALA A 688 -1.72 -53.45 -23.53
CA ALA A 688 -2.87 -52.74 -24.10
C ALA A 688 -2.49 -51.75 -25.24
N ALA A 689 -1.22 -51.34 -25.32
CA ALA A 689 -0.72 -50.46 -26.39
C ALA A 689 -0.36 -51.20 -27.69
N ARG A 690 -0.25 -52.53 -27.68
CA ARG A 690 0.09 -53.34 -28.87
C ARG A 690 -1.12 -53.76 -29.71
N ALA A 691 -2.35 -53.50 -29.25
CA ALA A 691 -3.59 -54.00 -29.86
C ALA A 691 -4.49 -52.92 -30.50
N ARG A 692 -3.94 -51.77 -30.95
CA ARG A 692 -4.64 -50.86 -31.89
C ARG A 692 -3.90 -50.83 -33.22
N GLY A 693 -4.56 -51.43 -34.21
CA GLY A 693 -4.03 -51.73 -35.53
C GLY A 693 -3.37 -50.55 -36.25
N ALA A 694 -2.34 -50.94 -37.00
CA ALA A 694 -1.52 -50.12 -37.88
C ALA A 694 -2.33 -49.40 -38.97
N ARG A 695 -2.88 -48.23 -38.64
CA ARG A 695 -3.17 -47.14 -39.58
C ARG A 695 -2.50 -45.85 -39.07
N GLY A 696 -1.20 -45.77 -39.35
CA GLY A 696 -0.43 -44.54 -39.61
C GLY A 696 0.06 -43.69 -38.43
N PRO A 697 1.22 -44.01 -37.82
CA PRO A 697 2.01 -43.05 -37.03
C PRO A 697 2.27 -41.74 -37.80
N HIS A 698 2.42 -41.84 -39.13
CA HIS A 698 2.61 -40.70 -40.03
C HIS A 698 1.39 -39.77 -40.13
N ALA A 699 0.16 -40.28 -40.16
CA ALA A 699 -1.03 -39.42 -40.27
C ALA A 699 -1.23 -38.59 -39.00
N VAL A 700 -1.00 -39.20 -37.83
CA VAL A 700 -1.02 -38.51 -36.53
C VAL A 700 0.12 -37.49 -36.46
N PHE A 701 1.32 -37.83 -36.94
CA PHE A 701 2.45 -36.91 -37.01
C PHE A 701 2.19 -35.69 -37.91
N LEU A 702 1.64 -35.91 -39.11
CA LEU A 702 1.29 -34.83 -40.06
C LEU A 702 0.19 -33.92 -39.51
N LEU A 703 -0.90 -34.49 -38.97
CA LEU A 703 -1.98 -33.72 -38.36
C LEU A 703 -1.53 -32.93 -37.12
N THR A 704 -0.60 -33.49 -36.34
CA THR A 704 -0.07 -32.82 -35.15
C THR A 704 0.80 -31.62 -35.53
N ARG A 705 1.73 -31.77 -36.48
CA ARG A 705 2.55 -30.64 -36.97
C ARG A 705 1.71 -29.56 -37.65
N TRP A 706 0.70 -29.96 -38.43
CA TRP A 706 -0.26 -29.02 -39.02
C TRP A 706 -0.99 -28.20 -37.95
N ARG A 707 -1.47 -28.86 -36.89
CA ARG A 707 -2.14 -28.19 -35.77
C ARG A 707 -1.19 -27.29 -34.97
N MET A 708 0.05 -27.71 -34.72
CA MET A 708 1.05 -26.93 -34.01
C MET A 708 1.41 -25.65 -34.78
N PHE A 709 1.60 -25.74 -36.11
CA PHE A 709 1.92 -24.58 -36.94
C PHE A 709 0.76 -23.58 -37.01
N TRP A 710 -0.45 -24.02 -37.37
CA TRP A 710 -1.63 -23.13 -37.49
C TRP A 710 -2.25 -22.75 -36.14
N GLY A 711 -1.83 -23.40 -35.05
CA GLY A 711 -2.23 -23.07 -33.68
C GLY A 711 -1.39 -21.97 -33.05
N ALA A 712 -0.22 -21.66 -33.60
CA ALA A 712 0.70 -20.66 -33.05
C ALA A 712 0.23 -19.21 -33.33
N PRO A 713 0.26 -18.29 -32.35
CA PRO A 713 -0.17 -16.89 -32.57
C PRO A 713 0.60 -16.18 -33.70
N VAL A 714 1.90 -16.46 -33.85
CA VAL A 714 2.73 -15.84 -34.90
C VAL A 714 2.26 -16.19 -36.32
N THR A 715 1.76 -17.39 -36.58
CA THR A 715 1.25 -17.77 -37.91
C THR A 715 -0.12 -17.16 -38.17
N VAL A 716 -0.96 -17.05 -37.14
CA VAL A 716 -2.25 -16.34 -37.19
C VAL A 716 -2.02 -14.86 -37.49
N PHE A 717 -1.05 -14.24 -36.81
CA PHE A 717 -0.65 -12.86 -37.09
C PHE A 717 -0.15 -12.70 -38.53
N LEU A 718 0.81 -13.52 -38.97
CA LEU A 718 1.35 -13.45 -40.32
C LEU A 718 0.24 -13.62 -41.38
N GLY A 719 -0.66 -14.57 -41.17
CA GLY A 719 -1.82 -14.77 -42.04
C GLY A 719 -2.73 -13.56 -42.10
N ASN A 720 -3.03 -12.94 -40.96
CA ASN A 720 -3.80 -11.70 -40.93
C ASN A 720 -3.09 -10.55 -41.66
N VAL A 721 -1.77 -10.39 -41.50
CA VAL A 721 -1.01 -9.34 -42.22
C VAL A 721 -1.07 -9.54 -43.72
N LEU A 722 -0.77 -10.76 -44.20
CA LEU A 722 -0.79 -11.07 -45.63
C LEU A 722 -2.18 -10.89 -46.24
N MET A 723 -3.22 -11.37 -45.55
CA MET A 723 -4.60 -11.22 -46.00
C MET A 723 -5.06 -9.76 -45.95
N TYR A 724 -4.57 -8.96 -45.00
CA TYR A 724 -4.88 -7.53 -44.95
C TYR A 724 -4.23 -6.74 -46.10
N PHE A 725 -3.00 -7.07 -46.49
CA PHE A 725 -2.38 -6.50 -47.70
C PHE A 725 -3.15 -6.91 -48.97
N ALA A 726 -3.62 -8.15 -49.06
CA ALA A 726 -4.47 -8.60 -50.16
C ALA A 726 -5.81 -7.84 -50.19
N PHE A 727 -6.40 -7.57 -49.02
CA PHE A 727 -7.60 -6.74 -48.89
C PHE A 727 -7.37 -5.31 -49.40
N LEU A 728 -6.29 -4.64 -48.98
CA LEU A 728 -5.97 -3.29 -49.46
C LEU A 728 -5.70 -3.26 -50.96
N PHE A 729 -5.04 -4.29 -51.50
CA PHE A 729 -4.82 -4.42 -52.94
C PHE A 729 -6.14 -4.60 -53.69
N LEU A 730 -7.04 -5.47 -53.20
CA LEU A 730 -8.38 -5.64 -53.77
C LEU A 730 -9.20 -4.36 -53.70
N PHE A 731 -9.17 -3.64 -52.57
CA PHE A 731 -9.83 -2.34 -52.41
C PHE A 731 -9.31 -1.33 -53.44
N THR A 732 -7.98 -1.24 -53.59
CA THR A 732 -7.33 -0.35 -54.56
C THR A 732 -7.73 -0.70 -55.99
N TYR A 733 -7.73 -1.99 -56.33
CA TYR A 733 -8.13 -2.48 -57.65
C TYR A 733 -9.59 -2.12 -57.97
N VAL A 734 -10.50 -2.35 -57.01
CA VAL A 734 -11.91 -1.98 -57.14
C VAL A 734 -12.08 -0.48 -57.34
N LEU A 735 -11.42 0.35 -56.53
CA LEU A 735 -11.56 1.80 -56.58
C LEU A 735 -10.97 2.40 -57.87
N LEU A 736 -9.83 1.90 -58.35
CA LEU A 736 -9.14 2.46 -59.51
C LEU A 736 -9.60 1.90 -60.85
N VAL A 737 -9.94 0.60 -60.92
CA VAL A 737 -10.16 -0.11 -62.19
C VAL A 737 -11.62 -0.52 -62.39
N ASP A 738 -12.26 -1.15 -61.39
CA ASP A 738 -13.55 -1.85 -61.58
C ASP A 738 -14.75 -1.16 -60.90
N PHE A 739 -14.67 0.17 -60.72
CA PHE A 739 -15.74 0.98 -60.10
C PHE A 739 -16.81 1.38 -61.13
N ARG A 740 -17.86 0.56 -61.30
CA ARG A 740 -18.85 0.75 -62.37
C ARG A 740 -20.13 1.48 -61.92
N PRO A 741 -20.67 2.40 -62.74
CA PRO A 741 -21.91 3.12 -62.44
C PRO A 741 -23.18 2.25 -62.65
N PRO A 742 -24.25 2.47 -61.87
CA PRO A 742 -25.55 1.80 -62.08
C PRO A 742 -26.12 2.16 -63.48
N PRO A 743 -26.73 1.23 -64.25
CA PRO A 743 -27.53 0.07 -63.82
C PRO A 743 -26.82 -1.29 -63.81
N GLN A 744 -25.56 -1.36 -64.23
CA GLN A 744 -24.74 -2.57 -64.10
C GLN A 744 -24.37 -2.65 -62.61
N GLY A 745 -25.02 -3.55 -61.86
CA GLY A 745 -24.83 -3.68 -60.41
C GLY A 745 -23.38 -3.97 -59.99
N PRO A 746 -23.12 -4.21 -58.70
CA PRO A 746 -21.76 -4.38 -58.20
C PRO A 746 -21.02 -5.50 -58.93
N SER A 747 -19.77 -5.22 -59.31
CA SER A 747 -18.93 -6.23 -59.96
C SER A 747 -18.62 -7.39 -59.00
N ALA A 748 -18.17 -8.54 -59.52
CA ALA A 748 -17.78 -9.65 -58.66
C ALA A 748 -16.64 -9.29 -57.68
N ALA A 749 -15.71 -8.42 -58.11
CA ALA A 749 -14.64 -7.93 -57.26
C ALA A 749 -15.15 -6.98 -56.16
N GLU A 750 -16.10 -6.10 -56.48
CA GLU A 750 -16.78 -5.24 -55.51
C GLU A 750 -17.60 -6.04 -54.49
N ALA A 751 -18.34 -7.06 -54.96
CA ALA A 751 -19.09 -7.95 -54.07
C ALA A 751 -18.16 -8.74 -53.13
N ALA A 752 -16.98 -9.17 -53.63
CA ALA A 752 -15.96 -9.80 -52.79
C ALA A 752 -15.41 -8.84 -51.74
N LEU A 753 -15.19 -7.56 -52.07
CA LEU A 753 -14.79 -6.52 -51.13
C LEU A 753 -15.84 -6.31 -50.03
N TYR A 754 -17.12 -6.23 -50.41
CA TYR A 754 -18.23 -6.05 -49.45
C TYR A 754 -18.33 -7.23 -48.49
N PHE A 755 -18.21 -8.46 -49.03
CA PHE A 755 -18.16 -9.66 -48.21
C PHE A 755 -16.96 -9.64 -47.25
N TRP A 756 -15.80 -9.17 -47.71
CA TRP A 756 -14.61 -9.07 -46.87
C TRP A 756 -14.81 -8.09 -45.70
N VAL A 757 -15.31 -6.88 -45.96
CA VAL A 757 -15.58 -5.90 -44.89
C VAL A 757 -16.63 -6.42 -43.93
N PHE A 758 -17.66 -7.12 -44.43
CA PHE A 758 -18.64 -7.79 -43.57
C PHE A 758 -17.98 -8.81 -42.62
N THR A 759 -16.98 -9.59 -43.09
CA THR A 759 -16.24 -10.50 -42.19
C THR A 759 -15.39 -9.78 -41.15
N LEU A 760 -14.87 -8.57 -41.45
CA LEU A 760 -14.18 -7.72 -40.46
C LEU A 760 -15.16 -7.21 -39.40
N VAL A 761 -16.35 -6.73 -39.80
CA VAL A 761 -17.40 -6.28 -38.86
C VAL A 761 -17.81 -7.41 -37.91
N LEU A 762 -17.97 -8.64 -38.41
CA LEU A 762 -18.28 -9.79 -37.57
C LEU A 762 -17.18 -10.10 -36.55
N GLU A 763 -15.92 -9.88 -36.92
CA GLU A 763 -14.80 -10.06 -36.00
C GLU A 763 -14.74 -8.97 -34.93
N GLU A 764 -15.01 -7.71 -35.28
CA GLU A 764 -15.13 -6.61 -34.30
C GLU A 764 -16.29 -6.85 -33.32
N ILE A 765 -17.44 -7.30 -33.81
CA ILE A 765 -18.58 -7.70 -32.96
C ILE A 765 -18.16 -8.86 -32.04
N ARG A 766 -17.40 -9.83 -32.53
CA ARG A 766 -16.91 -10.92 -31.67
C ARG A 766 -16.04 -10.37 -30.54
N GLN A 767 -15.09 -9.50 -30.87
CA GLN A 767 -14.14 -8.93 -29.92
C GLN A 767 -14.83 -8.04 -28.88
N GLY A 768 -15.79 -7.20 -29.29
CA GLY A 768 -16.54 -6.33 -28.38
C GLY A 768 -17.51 -7.07 -27.45
N PHE A 769 -18.21 -8.11 -27.94
CA PHE A 769 -19.33 -8.71 -27.19
C PHE A 769 -19.01 -10.05 -26.51
N PHE A 770 -18.16 -10.90 -27.11
CA PHE A 770 -18.01 -12.30 -26.71
C PHE A 770 -16.73 -12.61 -25.91
N ARG A 771 -15.94 -11.59 -25.52
CA ARG A 771 -14.67 -11.80 -24.81
C ARG A 771 -14.86 -12.24 -23.35
N ASP A 772 -15.94 -11.87 -22.66
CA ASP A 772 -16.23 -12.32 -21.27
C ASP A 772 -17.71 -12.57 -20.97
N LYS A 773 -18.00 -13.53 -20.07
CA LYS A 773 -19.35 -14.04 -19.78
C LYS A 773 -20.15 -13.22 -18.76
N ASP A 774 -19.52 -12.37 -17.95
CA ASP A 774 -20.14 -11.89 -16.68
C ASP A 774 -20.41 -10.38 -16.54
N THR A 775 -20.09 -9.54 -17.54
CA THR A 775 -20.29 -8.07 -17.44
C THR A 775 -21.45 -7.51 -18.28
N GLN A 776 -22.10 -6.46 -17.77
CA GLN A 776 -23.17 -5.72 -18.45
C GLN A 776 -22.70 -5.20 -19.82
N LEU A 777 -23.52 -5.37 -20.86
CA LEU A 777 -23.19 -5.02 -22.26
C LEU A 777 -22.76 -3.55 -22.43
N VAL A 778 -23.35 -2.63 -21.66
CA VAL A 778 -23.05 -1.19 -21.73
C VAL A 778 -21.61 -0.90 -21.27
N LYS A 779 -21.15 -1.54 -20.19
CA LYS A 779 -19.77 -1.36 -19.70
C LYS A 779 -18.75 -1.91 -20.70
N LYS A 780 -19.06 -3.04 -21.36
CA LYS A 780 -18.20 -3.60 -22.41
C LYS A 780 -18.06 -2.66 -23.60
N PHE A 781 -19.17 -2.08 -24.05
CA PHE A 781 -19.16 -1.13 -25.15
C PHE A 781 -18.39 0.15 -24.78
N ALA A 782 -18.57 0.66 -23.55
CA ALA A 782 -17.81 1.81 -23.06
C ALA A 782 -16.29 1.55 -23.07
N LEU A 783 -15.85 0.38 -22.59
CA LEU A 783 -14.44 -0.02 -22.62
C LEU A 783 -13.90 -0.19 -24.05
N TYR A 784 -14.72 -0.74 -24.97
CA TYR A 784 -14.32 -0.88 -26.37
C TYR A 784 -14.11 0.48 -27.05
N VAL A 785 -15.00 1.45 -26.79
CA VAL A 785 -14.95 2.81 -27.36
C VAL A 785 -13.84 3.65 -26.71
N GLU A 786 -13.30 3.28 -25.56
CA GLU A 786 -12.23 4.03 -24.91
C GLU A 786 -10.90 3.97 -25.72
N ASP A 787 -10.61 2.82 -26.34
CA ASP A 787 -9.42 2.61 -27.15
C ASP A 787 -9.43 3.46 -28.44
N ASN A 788 -8.32 4.19 -28.67
CA ASN A 788 -8.15 5.07 -29.83
C ASN A 788 -8.14 4.30 -31.15
N TRP A 789 -7.65 3.06 -31.16
CA TRP A 789 -7.59 2.25 -32.36
C TRP A 789 -8.95 1.69 -32.77
N ASN A 790 -9.77 1.31 -31.79
CA ASN A 790 -11.14 0.87 -32.04
C ASN A 790 -12.02 2.01 -32.55
N LYS A 791 -11.78 3.26 -32.11
CA LYS A 791 -12.42 4.46 -32.70
C LYS A 791 -12.09 4.60 -34.19
N CYS A 792 -10.84 4.30 -34.59
CA CYS A 792 -10.42 4.32 -36.00
C CYS A 792 -11.17 3.26 -36.81
N ASP A 793 -11.30 2.02 -36.30
CA ASP A 793 -12.04 0.95 -36.96
C ASP A 793 -13.54 1.26 -37.08
N MET A 794 -14.16 1.80 -36.02
CA MET A 794 -15.56 2.25 -36.07
C MET A 794 -15.76 3.36 -37.10
N THR A 795 -14.79 4.26 -37.24
CA THR A 795 -14.81 5.33 -38.25
C THR A 795 -14.69 4.78 -39.66
N ALA A 796 -13.78 3.82 -39.89
CA ALA A 796 -13.63 3.14 -41.17
C ALA A 796 -14.92 2.38 -41.57
N ILE A 797 -15.47 1.58 -40.66
CA ILE A 797 -16.72 0.84 -40.92
C ILE A 797 -17.88 1.80 -41.23
N PHE A 798 -17.97 2.91 -40.49
CA PHE A 798 -18.99 3.93 -40.73
C PHE A 798 -18.85 4.58 -42.12
N LEU A 799 -17.64 5.04 -42.47
CA LEU A 799 -17.36 5.64 -43.77
C LEU A 799 -17.59 4.66 -44.92
N PHE A 800 -17.24 3.39 -44.75
CA PHE A 800 -17.52 2.35 -45.73
C PHE A 800 -19.03 2.16 -45.96
N VAL A 801 -19.84 2.10 -44.89
CA VAL A 801 -21.31 1.97 -45.02
C VAL A 801 -21.89 3.21 -45.72
N VAL A 802 -21.45 4.41 -45.37
CA VAL A 802 -21.87 5.65 -46.05
C VAL A 802 -21.44 5.65 -47.52
N GLY A 803 -20.20 5.25 -47.82
CA GLY A 803 -19.68 5.17 -49.18
C GLY A 803 -20.45 4.18 -50.05
N VAL A 804 -20.76 3.00 -49.52
CA VAL A 804 -21.55 1.97 -50.22
C VAL A 804 -23.00 2.43 -50.41
N THR A 805 -23.62 3.06 -49.41
CA THR A 805 -24.99 3.58 -49.55
C THR A 805 -25.07 4.70 -50.59
N CYS A 806 -24.14 5.65 -50.59
CA CYS A 806 -24.03 6.68 -51.63
C CYS A 806 -23.78 6.06 -53.02
N ARG A 807 -22.97 5.00 -53.11
CA ARG A 807 -22.75 4.27 -54.36
C ARG A 807 -24.04 3.68 -54.94
N MET A 808 -24.98 3.22 -54.09
CA MET A 808 -26.24 2.61 -54.55
C MET A 808 -27.21 3.64 -55.16
N VAL A 809 -27.01 4.92 -54.89
CA VAL A 809 -27.88 6.01 -55.35
C VAL A 809 -27.25 6.73 -56.56
N PRO A 810 -27.88 6.72 -57.74
CA PRO A 810 -27.31 7.31 -58.96
C PRO A 810 -26.95 8.81 -58.83
N SER A 811 -27.72 9.57 -58.05
CA SER A 811 -27.52 11.03 -57.89
C SER A 811 -26.29 11.41 -57.08
N VAL A 812 -25.76 10.49 -56.26
CA VAL A 812 -24.60 10.72 -55.38
C VAL A 812 -23.49 9.69 -55.63
N PHE A 813 -23.43 9.11 -56.83
CA PHE A 813 -22.45 8.10 -57.20
C PHE A 813 -21.00 8.62 -57.10
N GLU A 814 -20.73 9.82 -57.63
CA GLU A 814 -19.40 10.44 -57.54
C GLU A 814 -19.03 10.74 -56.07
N ALA A 815 -19.99 11.17 -55.27
CA ALA A 815 -19.79 11.33 -53.83
C ALA A 815 -19.44 9.98 -53.17
N GLY A 816 -20.10 8.89 -53.55
CA GLY A 816 -19.76 7.54 -53.10
C GLY A 816 -18.30 7.15 -53.40
N ARG A 817 -17.80 7.46 -54.61
CA ARG A 817 -16.39 7.25 -54.98
C ARG A 817 -15.46 8.06 -54.08
N THR A 818 -15.76 9.33 -53.83
CA THR A 818 -14.93 10.19 -52.97
C THR A 818 -14.91 9.70 -51.52
N VAL A 819 -16.04 9.28 -50.97
CA VAL A 819 -16.13 8.74 -49.60
C VAL A 819 -15.35 7.43 -49.48
N LEU A 820 -15.49 6.50 -50.45
CA LEU A 820 -14.72 5.26 -50.46
C LEU A 820 -13.21 5.47 -50.65
N ALA A 821 -12.80 6.54 -51.34
CA ALA A 821 -11.39 6.90 -51.47
C ALA A 821 -10.80 7.42 -50.14
N VAL A 822 -11.55 8.23 -49.40
CA VAL A 822 -11.16 8.66 -48.03
C VAL A 822 -11.16 7.45 -47.09
N ASP A 823 -12.15 6.58 -47.20
CA ASP A 823 -12.24 5.36 -46.42
C ASP A 823 -11.03 4.42 -46.64
N PHE A 824 -10.56 4.27 -47.87
CA PHE A 824 -9.31 3.57 -48.17
C PHE A 824 -8.11 4.13 -47.40
N MET A 825 -8.02 5.47 -47.26
CA MET A 825 -6.94 6.08 -46.46
C MET A 825 -7.03 5.67 -44.99
N VAL A 826 -8.23 5.60 -44.41
CA VAL A 826 -8.43 5.16 -43.02
C VAL A 826 -8.04 3.68 -42.86
N PHE A 827 -8.47 2.80 -43.76
CA PHE A 827 -8.03 1.41 -43.78
C PHE A 827 -6.51 1.26 -44.00
N ALA A 828 -5.87 2.14 -44.77
CA ALA A 828 -4.42 2.14 -44.93
C ALA A 828 -3.70 2.58 -43.63
N LEU A 829 -4.20 3.59 -42.92
CA LEU A 829 -3.65 4.04 -41.63
C LEU A 829 -3.69 2.94 -40.57
N ARG A 830 -4.67 2.03 -40.64
CA ARG A 830 -4.77 0.86 -39.75
C ARG A 830 -3.54 -0.06 -39.83
N LEU A 831 -2.76 -0.04 -40.91
CA LEU A 831 -1.48 -0.77 -41.00
C LEU A 831 -0.48 -0.37 -39.90
N ILE A 832 -0.53 0.88 -39.43
CA ILE A 832 0.37 1.37 -38.36
C ILE A 832 0.16 0.54 -37.09
N HIS A 833 -1.08 0.22 -36.73
CA HIS A 833 -1.39 -0.61 -35.56
C HIS A 833 -0.82 -2.03 -35.70
N ILE A 834 -0.92 -2.62 -36.89
CA ILE A 834 -0.39 -3.97 -37.16
C ILE A 834 1.13 -4.00 -36.97
N PHE A 835 1.83 -2.95 -37.42
CA PHE A 835 3.29 -2.85 -37.26
C PHE A 835 3.74 -2.48 -35.85
N ALA A 836 2.84 -2.10 -34.94
CA ALA A 836 3.16 -1.77 -33.55
C ALA A 836 3.78 -2.95 -32.78
N ILE A 837 3.53 -4.19 -33.21
CA ILE A 837 4.13 -5.39 -32.59
C ILE A 837 5.64 -5.53 -32.87
N HIS A 838 6.17 -4.85 -33.87
CA HIS A 838 7.57 -5.00 -34.27
C HIS A 838 8.51 -4.27 -33.31
N LYS A 839 9.57 -4.96 -32.85
CA LYS A 839 10.53 -4.45 -31.83
C LYS A 839 11.15 -3.08 -32.17
N GLN A 840 11.42 -2.80 -33.44
CA GLN A 840 12.05 -1.53 -33.84
C GLN A 840 11.05 -0.41 -34.18
N LEU A 841 9.81 -0.75 -34.55
CA LEU A 841 8.81 0.21 -35.01
C LEU A 841 7.83 0.59 -33.89
N GLY A 842 7.51 -0.34 -33.01
CA GLY A 842 6.56 -0.14 -31.91
C GLY A 842 6.90 1.04 -31.00
N PRO A 843 8.12 1.15 -30.43
CA PRO A 843 8.48 2.30 -29.60
C PRO A 843 8.37 3.64 -30.35
N LYS A 844 8.64 3.67 -31.66
CA LYS A 844 8.49 4.88 -32.48
C LYS A 844 7.03 5.27 -32.67
N ILE A 845 6.12 4.30 -32.83
CA ILE A 845 4.68 4.54 -32.93
C ILE A 845 4.14 5.14 -31.62
N ILE A 846 4.61 4.65 -30.46
CA ILE A 846 4.24 5.21 -29.15
C ILE A 846 4.67 6.67 -28.98
N ILE A 847 5.86 7.00 -29.49
CA ILE A 847 6.36 8.38 -29.49
C ILE A 847 5.46 9.26 -30.35
N VAL A 848 5.12 8.83 -31.57
CA VAL A 848 4.23 9.56 -32.48
C VAL A 848 2.86 9.79 -31.84
N GLU A 849 2.25 8.76 -31.25
CA GLU A 849 0.94 8.87 -30.58
C GLU A 849 0.94 9.96 -29.49
N ARG A 850 2.02 10.05 -28.69
CA ARG A 850 2.13 11.07 -27.64
C ARG A 850 2.38 12.47 -28.21
N MET A 851 3.16 12.58 -29.28
CA MET A 851 3.43 13.86 -29.97
C MET A 851 2.19 14.43 -30.67
N MET A 852 1.18 13.61 -31.01
CA MET A 852 -0.08 14.10 -31.59
C MET A 852 -0.84 15.07 -30.69
N LYS A 853 -0.65 15.02 -29.36
CA LYS A 853 -1.23 16.02 -28.44
C LYS A 853 -0.62 17.40 -28.67
N ASP A 854 0.70 17.47 -28.88
CA ASP A 854 1.39 18.73 -29.17
C ASP A 854 0.99 19.28 -30.54
N VAL A 855 0.79 18.39 -31.53
CA VAL A 855 0.25 18.75 -32.86
C VAL A 855 -1.11 19.41 -32.74
N PHE A 856 -2.00 18.91 -31.89
CA PHE A 856 -3.33 19.47 -31.74
C PHE A 856 -3.29 20.93 -31.24
N PHE A 857 -2.49 21.21 -30.20
CA PHE A 857 -2.30 22.57 -29.69
C PHE A 857 -1.65 23.49 -30.73
N PHE A 858 -0.67 22.97 -31.48
CA PHE A 858 -0.05 23.71 -32.57
C PHE A 858 -1.04 24.05 -33.69
N LEU A 859 -1.82 23.06 -34.16
CA LEU A 859 -2.82 23.24 -35.21
C LEU A 859 -3.87 24.28 -34.81
N PHE A 860 -4.22 24.38 -33.53
CA PHE A 860 -5.10 25.43 -33.03
C PHE A 860 -4.52 26.83 -33.24
N PHE A 861 -3.27 27.09 -32.82
CA PHE A 861 -2.61 28.38 -33.05
C PHE A 861 -2.41 28.69 -34.53
N LEU A 862 -2.01 27.67 -35.32
CA LEU A 862 -1.83 27.82 -36.77
C LEU A 862 -3.15 28.18 -37.45
N SER A 863 -4.25 27.53 -37.06
CA SER A 863 -5.58 27.77 -37.66
C SER A 863 -6.08 29.19 -37.39
N VAL A 864 -5.92 29.69 -36.16
CA VAL A 864 -6.29 31.07 -35.81
C VAL A 864 -5.51 32.08 -36.65
N TRP A 865 -4.20 31.88 -36.78
CA TRP A 865 -3.33 32.75 -37.57
C TRP A 865 -3.64 32.69 -39.08
N LEU A 866 -3.87 31.48 -39.59
CA LEU A 866 -4.19 31.20 -40.99
C LEU A 866 -5.50 31.87 -41.40
N VAL A 867 -6.56 31.72 -40.60
CA VAL A 867 -7.86 32.37 -40.86
C VAL A 867 -7.72 33.89 -40.83
N ALA A 868 -7.00 34.45 -39.85
CA ALA A 868 -6.81 35.90 -39.75
C ALA A 868 -6.12 36.47 -41.00
N TYR A 869 -5.04 35.83 -41.46
CA TYR A 869 -4.35 36.23 -42.68
C TYR A 869 -5.22 36.03 -43.94
N GLY A 870 -5.90 34.89 -44.06
CA GLY A 870 -6.75 34.57 -45.21
C GLY A 870 -7.94 35.51 -45.37
N VAL A 871 -8.64 35.83 -44.28
CA VAL A 871 -9.75 36.80 -44.28
C VAL A 871 -9.26 38.19 -44.65
N THR A 872 -8.13 38.62 -44.09
CA THR A 872 -7.55 39.94 -44.37
C THR A 872 -7.14 40.05 -45.85
N THR A 873 -6.52 39.01 -46.39
CA THR A 873 -6.08 38.95 -47.80
C THR A 873 -7.27 38.96 -48.76
N GLN A 874 -8.31 38.19 -48.47
CA GLN A 874 -9.56 38.18 -49.25
C GLN A 874 -10.24 39.55 -49.21
N ALA A 875 -10.30 40.21 -48.05
CA ALA A 875 -10.92 41.52 -47.90
C ALA A 875 -10.17 42.62 -48.67
N LEU A 876 -8.84 42.54 -48.76
CA LEU A 876 -8.02 43.53 -49.46
C LEU A 876 -7.99 43.34 -50.98
N LEU A 877 -7.86 42.10 -51.46
CA LEU A 877 -7.74 41.80 -52.91
C LEU A 877 -9.10 41.69 -53.60
N HIS A 878 -10.12 41.13 -52.95
CA HIS A 878 -11.44 40.85 -53.56
C HIS A 878 -12.61 41.24 -52.64
N PRO A 879 -12.83 42.54 -52.40
CA PRO A 879 -13.85 43.04 -51.47
C PRO A 879 -15.31 42.77 -51.90
N HIS A 880 -15.54 42.51 -53.19
CA HIS A 880 -16.90 42.40 -53.77
C HIS A 880 -17.26 40.99 -54.27
N ASP A 881 -16.42 39.98 -54.04
CA ASP A 881 -16.69 38.61 -54.47
C ASP A 881 -17.57 37.88 -53.43
N GLY A 882 -18.86 37.69 -53.74
CA GLY A 882 -19.85 37.05 -52.87
C GLY A 882 -19.94 35.54 -53.01
N ARG A 883 -19.13 34.91 -53.88
CA ARG A 883 -19.17 33.47 -54.14
C ARG A 883 -18.53 32.70 -52.97
N LEU A 884 -19.37 32.06 -52.14
CA LEU A 884 -18.93 31.35 -50.93
C LEU A 884 -17.83 30.31 -51.19
N GLU A 885 -17.93 29.50 -52.24
CA GLU A 885 -16.91 28.48 -52.55
C GLU A 885 -15.53 29.07 -52.84
N TRP A 886 -15.48 30.18 -53.58
CA TRP A 886 -14.23 30.89 -53.90
C TRP A 886 -13.67 31.63 -52.69
N VAL A 887 -14.53 32.21 -51.84
CA VAL A 887 -14.15 32.82 -50.58
C VAL A 887 -13.52 31.78 -49.65
N PHE A 888 -14.15 30.62 -49.45
CA PHE A 888 -13.57 29.54 -48.64
C PHE A 888 -12.23 29.03 -49.19
N ARG A 889 -12.13 28.85 -50.51
CA ARG A 889 -10.88 28.42 -51.16
C ARG A 889 -9.76 29.46 -51.00
N ARG A 890 -10.06 30.76 -51.06
CA ARG A 890 -9.07 31.84 -50.91
C ARG A 890 -8.70 32.12 -49.46
N VAL A 891 -9.63 31.98 -48.51
CA VAL A 891 -9.39 32.24 -47.08
C VAL A 891 -8.66 31.09 -46.39
N LEU A 892 -8.96 29.84 -46.73
CA LEU A 892 -8.39 28.68 -46.03
C LEU A 892 -7.37 27.93 -46.88
N TYR A 893 -7.76 27.51 -48.09
CA TYR A 893 -6.95 26.59 -48.89
C TYR A 893 -5.68 27.25 -49.45
N ARG A 894 -5.77 28.48 -49.96
CA ARG A 894 -4.61 29.20 -50.52
C ARG A 894 -3.54 29.56 -49.47
N PRO A 895 -3.88 30.22 -48.33
CA PRO A 895 -2.91 30.46 -47.26
C PRO A 895 -2.25 29.21 -46.71
N TYR A 896 -2.97 28.10 -46.66
CA TYR A 896 -2.41 26.82 -46.25
C TYR A 896 -1.31 26.33 -47.20
N LEU A 897 -1.53 26.41 -48.52
CA LEU A 897 -0.51 26.05 -49.53
C LEU A 897 0.71 26.98 -49.51
N GLN A 898 0.52 28.26 -49.17
CA GLN A 898 1.61 29.22 -49.04
C GLN A 898 2.59 28.86 -47.92
N ILE A 899 2.13 28.25 -46.81
CA ILE A 899 3.01 27.75 -45.73
C ILE A 899 4.01 26.72 -46.28
N PHE A 900 3.57 25.86 -47.21
CA PHE A 900 4.42 24.85 -47.87
C PHE A 900 5.26 25.41 -49.04
N GLY A 901 5.24 26.73 -49.27
CA GLY A 901 6.03 27.40 -50.30
C GLY A 901 5.39 27.44 -51.69
N GLN A 902 4.14 27.00 -51.86
CA GLN A 902 3.38 27.19 -53.10
C GLN A 902 2.76 28.59 -53.11
N ILE A 903 3.59 29.59 -53.42
CA ILE A 903 3.14 30.97 -53.58
C ILE A 903 2.67 31.14 -55.03
N PRO A 904 1.40 31.46 -55.30
CA PRO A 904 0.91 31.71 -56.65
C PRO A 904 1.43 33.07 -57.14
N LEU A 905 2.70 33.11 -57.53
CA LEU A 905 3.38 34.31 -58.03
C LEU A 905 2.64 34.88 -59.26
N ASP A 906 2.07 34.00 -60.10
CA ASP A 906 1.34 34.34 -61.31
C ASP A 906 0.09 35.21 -61.06
N GLU A 907 -0.52 35.14 -59.86
CA GLU A 907 -1.68 35.97 -59.50
C GLU A 907 -1.30 37.27 -58.76
N ILE A 908 -0.09 37.35 -58.21
CA ILE A 908 0.39 38.48 -57.40
C ILE A 908 1.21 39.48 -58.24
N ASP A 909 1.96 38.99 -59.23
CA ASP A 909 2.91 39.80 -60.02
C ASP A 909 2.45 40.15 -61.45
N GLU A 910 1.37 39.57 -62.00
CA GLU A 910 0.95 39.89 -63.36
C GLU A 910 -0.01 41.08 -63.48
N ALA A 911 0.57 42.23 -63.81
CA ALA A 911 -0.06 43.39 -64.44
C ALA A 911 -0.67 43.11 -65.85
N ARG A 912 -1.26 41.93 -66.10
CA ARG A 912 -1.74 41.50 -67.43
C ARG A 912 -3.09 40.80 -67.51
N VAL A 913 -3.91 40.80 -66.46
CA VAL A 913 -5.35 40.54 -66.68
C VAL A 913 -5.98 41.83 -67.17
N ASN A 914 -6.34 41.89 -68.46
CA ASN A 914 -7.19 42.96 -69.02
C ASN A 914 -8.56 42.92 -68.33
N CYS A 915 -8.64 43.46 -67.12
CA CYS A 915 -9.87 43.70 -66.36
C CYS A 915 -10.53 45.00 -66.82
N SER A 916 -10.52 45.25 -68.12
CA SER A 916 -11.16 46.38 -68.78
C SER A 916 -12.27 45.82 -69.68
N LEU A 917 -13.52 46.09 -69.27
CA LEU A 917 -14.81 45.77 -69.91
C LEU A 917 -15.46 44.39 -69.62
N HIS A 918 -16.09 44.26 -68.44
CA HIS A 918 -17.54 43.98 -68.25
C HIS A 918 -17.80 43.26 -66.91
N PRO A 919 -18.61 43.81 -65.99
CA PRO A 919 -18.88 43.18 -64.68
C PRO A 919 -19.97 42.10 -64.67
N LEU A 920 -20.53 41.64 -65.81
CA LEU A 920 -21.83 40.94 -65.79
C LEU A 920 -22.02 39.67 -66.64
N LEU A 921 -21.01 39.11 -67.32
CA LEU A 921 -21.22 37.86 -68.08
C LEU A 921 -19.96 36.99 -68.14
N GLN A 922 -19.72 36.20 -67.08
CA GLN A 922 -19.23 34.81 -67.15
C GLN A 922 -19.21 34.23 -65.72
N GLU A 923 -20.10 33.28 -65.39
CA GLU A 923 -20.22 32.74 -64.02
C GLU A 923 -18.94 32.04 -63.50
N ASP A 924 -17.99 31.70 -64.37
CA ASP A 924 -16.77 30.94 -64.05
C ASP A 924 -15.45 31.72 -64.11
N SER A 925 -15.45 33.04 -64.33
CA SER A 925 -14.19 33.81 -64.38
C SER A 925 -13.70 34.27 -62.98
N PRO A 926 -12.39 34.24 -62.72
CA PRO A 926 -11.83 34.73 -61.46
C PRO A 926 -12.02 36.26 -61.35
N SER A 927 -12.57 36.72 -60.23
CA SER A 927 -12.72 38.16 -59.96
C SER A 927 -11.37 38.86 -59.97
N CYS A 928 -11.31 40.04 -60.58
CA CYS A 928 -10.08 40.83 -60.70
C CYS A 928 -9.57 41.29 -59.33
N PRO A 929 -8.25 41.26 -59.08
CA PRO A 929 -7.65 41.76 -57.84
C PRO A 929 -7.63 43.29 -57.79
N ASN A 930 -7.83 43.86 -56.61
CA ASN A 930 -7.69 45.31 -56.38
C ASN A 930 -6.21 45.71 -56.26
N LEU A 931 -5.71 46.51 -57.20
CA LEU A 931 -4.31 46.95 -57.24
C LEU A 931 -3.92 47.93 -56.12
N TYR A 932 -4.87 48.61 -55.48
CA TYR A 932 -4.57 49.65 -54.47
C TYR A 932 -3.87 49.09 -53.22
N ALA A 933 -4.28 47.90 -52.77
CA ALA A 933 -3.77 47.29 -51.54
C ALA A 933 -2.72 46.19 -51.79
N ASN A 934 -2.29 45.97 -53.04
CA ASN A 934 -1.40 44.85 -53.38
C ASN A 934 -0.05 44.91 -52.62
N TRP A 935 0.53 46.10 -52.48
CA TRP A 935 1.78 46.30 -51.73
C TRP A 935 1.65 45.87 -50.25
N LEU A 936 0.48 46.10 -49.64
CA LEU A 936 0.19 45.70 -48.26
C LEU A 936 0.02 44.18 -48.16
N VAL A 937 -0.60 43.54 -49.16
CA VAL A 937 -0.72 42.07 -49.20
C VAL A 937 0.64 41.39 -49.33
N ILE A 938 1.57 41.94 -50.13
CA ILE A 938 2.94 41.42 -50.23
C ILE A 938 3.65 41.53 -48.87
N LEU A 939 3.49 42.66 -48.16
CA LEU A 939 4.05 42.85 -46.82
C LEU A 939 3.42 41.89 -45.79
N LEU A 940 2.11 41.69 -45.85
CA LEU A 940 1.40 40.72 -45.02
C LEU A 940 1.82 39.28 -45.34
N LEU A 941 2.09 38.94 -46.60
CA LEU A 941 2.60 37.62 -47.02
C LEU A 941 4.00 37.36 -46.43
N VAL A 942 4.92 38.34 -46.50
CA VAL A 942 6.25 38.21 -45.88
C VAL A 942 6.14 38.04 -44.38
N THR A 943 5.28 38.84 -43.72
CA THR A 943 5.05 38.76 -42.27
C THR A 943 4.42 37.43 -41.89
N PHE A 944 3.44 36.96 -42.67
CA PHE A 944 2.79 35.67 -42.49
C PHE A 944 3.80 34.53 -42.58
N LEU A 945 4.63 34.48 -43.64
CA LEU A 945 5.66 33.46 -43.82
C LEU A 945 6.75 33.52 -42.75
N LEU A 946 7.14 34.72 -42.30
CA LEU A 946 8.09 34.87 -41.19
C LEU A 946 7.50 34.26 -39.90
N VAL A 947 6.28 34.64 -39.54
CA VAL A 947 5.63 34.13 -38.32
C VAL A 947 5.36 32.63 -38.42
N THR A 948 4.84 32.13 -39.54
CA THR A 948 4.54 30.69 -39.66
C THR A 948 5.81 29.86 -39.74
N ASN A 949 6.75 30.20 -40.61
CA ASN A 949 7.87 29.31 -40.93
C ASN A 949 9.07 29.52 -40.02
N VAL A 950 9.31 30.74 -39.52
CA VAL A 950 10.43 31.01 -38.60
C VAL A 950 10.01 30.87 -37.14
N LEU A 951 8.82 31.33 -36.75
CA LEU A 951 8.39 31.24 -35.35
C LEU A 951 7.62 29.94 -35.07
N LEU A 952 6.48 29.73 -35.72
CA LEU A 952 5.57 28.63 -35.38
C LEU A 952 6.16 27.25 -35.72
N MET A 953 6.73 27.06 -36.90
CA MET A 953 7.35 25.76 -37.27
C MET A 953 8.54 25.39 -36.37
N ASN A 954 9.39 26.36 -36.02
CA ASN A 954 10.51 26.10 -35.10
C ASN A 954 10.02 25.81 -33.67
N LEU A 955 8.92 26.43 -33.24
CA LEU A 955 8.27 26.09 -31.98
C LEU A 955 7.70 24.66 -32.00
N LEU A 956 7.10 24.21 -33.11
CA LEU A 956 6.67 22.82 -33.28
C LEU A 956 7.85 21.85 -33.17
N ILE A 957 8.96 22.13 -33.85
CA ILE A 957 10.18 21.32 -33.79
C ILE A 957 10.72 21.27 -32.35
N ALA A 958 10.70 22.39 -31.63
CA ALA A 958 11.15 22.45 -30.24
C ALA A 958 10.25 21.63 -29.29
N MET A 959 8.92 21.77 -29.41
CA MET A 959 7.96 20.97 -28.63
C MET A 959 8.12 19.47 -28.91
N PHE A 960 8.25 19.11 -30.18
CA PHE A 960 8.52 17.73 -30.60
C PHE A 960 9.83 17.19 -30.05
N SER A 961 10.90 17.97 -30.09
CA SER A 961 12.20 17.57 -29.54
C SER A 961 12.13 17.35 -28.03
N TYR A 962 11.41 18.22 -27.30
CA TYR A 962 11.21 18.07 -25.86
C TYR A 962 10.41 16.79 -25.54
N THR A 963 9.25 16.61 -26.17
CA THR A 963 8.41 15.43 -25.97
C THR A 963 9.13 14.14 -26.39
N PHE A 964 9.90 14.18 -27.48
CA PHE A 964 10.72 13.05 -27.91
C PHE A 964 11.74 12.65 -26.84
N GLN A 965 12.49 13.60 -26.28
CA GLN A 965 13.49 13.32 -25.23
C GLN A 965 12.86 12.74 -23.96
N VAL A 966 11.72 13.30 -23.52
CA VAL A 966 11.00 12.82 -22.32
C VAL A 966 10.44 11.41 -22.52
N VAL A 967 9.89 11.12 -23.71
CA VAL A 967 9.24 9.84 -23.97
C VAL A 967 10.26 8.74 -24.35
N GLN A 968 11.35 9.07 -25.02
CA GLN A 968 12.33 8.09 -25.53
C GLN A 968 12.90 7.19 -24.42
N GLY A 969 13.19 7.76 -23.24
CA GLY A 969 13.73 7.00 -22.10
C GLY A 969 12.81 5.89 -21.60
N ASN A 970 11.49 6.07 -21.72
CA ASN A 970 10.48 5.13 -21.22
C ASN A 970 9.71 4.40 -22.33
N ALA A 971 9.94 4.73 -23.61
CA ALA A 971 9.17 4.23 -24.75
C ALA A 971 9.24 2.71 -24.90
N ASP A 972 10.41 2.09 -24.66
CA ASP A 972 10.57 0.63 -24.71
C ASP A 972 9.70 -0.06 -23.64
N MET A 973 9.65 0.49 -22.42
CA MET A 973 8.80 -0.03 -21.34
C MET A 973 7.32 0.04 -21.71
N PHE A 974 6.85 1.18 -22.26
CA PHE A 974 5.46 1.32 -22.72
C PHE A 974 5.14 0.34 -23.86
N TRP A 975 6.06 0.17 -24.81
CA TRP A 975 5.88 -0.78 -25.91
C TRP A 975 5.81 -2.23 -25.42
N LYS A 976 6.70 -2.65 -24.51
CA LYS A 976 6.69 -4.00 -23.91
C LYS A 976 5.39 -4.31 -23.17
N PHE A 977 4.78 -3.31 -22.53
CA PHE A 977 3.46 -3.42 -21.92
C PHE A 977 2.35 -3.56 -22.96
N GLN A 978 2.32 -2.71 -23.99
CA GLN A 978 1.32 -2.85 -25.06
C GLN A 978 1.45 -4.16 -25.86
N ARG A 979 2.69 -4.65 -26.04
CA ARG A 979 2.97 -5.94 -26.67
C ARG A 979 2.23 -7.09 -25.97
N TYR A 980 2.09 -7.04 -24.64
CA TYR A 980 1.29 -8.04 -23.91
C TYR A 980 -0.16 -8.06 -24.41
N HIS A 981 -0.83 -6.90 -24.45
CA HIS A 981 -2.23 -6.80 -24.88
C HIS A 981 -2.44 -7.30 -26.31
N LEU A 982 -1.52 -6.94 -27.22
CA LEU A 982 -1.54 -7.43 -28.61
C LEU A 982 -1.34 -8.95 -28.70
N ILE A 983 -0.40 -9.53 -27.94
CA ILE A 983 -0.16 -10.98 -27.95
C ILE A 983 -1.38 -11.74 -27.44
N VAL A 984 -1.99 -11.29 -26.34
CA VAL A 984 -3.21 -11.90 -25.79
C VAL A 984 -4.34 -11.85 -26.81
N GLU A 985 -4.52 -10.71 -27.47
CA GLU A 985 -5.52 -10.55 -28.53
C GLU A 985 -5.33 -11.56 -29.68
N TYR A 986 -4.11 -11.69 -30.21
CA TYR A 986 -3.82 -12.64 -31.30
C TYR A 986 -3.85 -14.12 -30.85
N HIS A 987 -3.59 -14.41 -29.58
CA HIS A 987 -3.71 -15.75 -29.03
C HIS A 987 -5.18 -16.20 -28.93
N GLU A 988 -6.08 -15.29 -28.58
CA GLU A 988 -7.52 -15.56 -28.51
C GLU A 988 -8.19 -15.65 -29.88
N ARG A 989 -7.61 -15.02 -30.91
CA ARG A 989 -8.15 -15.04 -32.28
C ARG A 989 -8.23 -16.47 -32.85
N PRO A 990 -9.25 -16.76 -33.68
CA PRO A 990 -9.27 -17.99 -34.47
C PRO A 990 -8.08 -18.10 -35.43
N ALA A 991 -7.73 -19.33 -35.82
CA ALA A 991 -6.57 -19.57 -36.68
C ALA A 991 -6.76 -19.08 -38.13
N LEU A 992 -8.01 -18.97 -38.59
CA LEU A 992 -8.33 -18.53 -39.95
C LEU A 992 -8.43 -17.01 -40.01
N ALA A 993 -7.66 -16.40 -40.92
CA ALA A 993 -7.74 -14.98 -41.23
C ALA A 993 -9.03 -14.65 -42.04
N PRO A 994 -9.53 -13.40 -41.96
CA PRO A 994 -10.56 -12.90 -42.89
C PRO A 994 -10.14 -13.12 -44.35
N PRO A 995 -11.02 -13.60 -45.26
CA PRO A 995 -12.47 -13.73 -45.13
C PRO A 995 -12.95 -15.10 -44.61
N PHE A 996 -12.05 -16.08 -44.46
CA PHE A 996 -12.41 -17.46 -44.08
C PHE A 996 -12.76 -17.65 -42.60
N ILE A 997 -12.63 -16.58 -41.82
CA ILE A 997 -12.95 -16.54 -40.38
C ILE A 997 -14.41 -16.93 -40.08
N LEU A 998 -15.33 -16.69 -41.03
CA LEU A 998 -16.75 -17.01 -40.90
C LEU A 998 -17.00 -18.52 -40.69
N LEU A 999 -16.19 -19.38 -41.31
CA LEU A 999 -16.23 -20.84 -41.09
C LEU A 999 -15.84 -21.20 -39.66
N SER A 1000 -14.86 -20.48 -39.09
CA SER A 1000 -14.47 -20.67 -37.70
C SER A 1000 -15.58 -20.23 -36.76
N HIS A 1001 -16.21 -19.07 -37.00
CA HIS A 1001 -17.33 -18.58 -36.18
C HIS A 1001 -18.53 -19.53 -36.21
N LEU A 1002 -18.89 -20.04 -37.38
CA LEU A 1002 -19.90 -21.09 -37.54
C LEU A 1002 -19.53 -22.35 -36.74
N SER A 1003 -18.29 -22.83 -36.86
CA SER A 1003 -17.86 -24.03 -36.12
C SER A 1003 -17.89 -23.83 -34.60
N LEU A 1004 -17.58 -22.62 -34.12
CA LEU A 1004 -17.55 -22.29 -32.69
C LEU A 1004 -18.98 -22.09 -32.14
N ALA A 1005 -19.87 -21.46 -32.92
CA ALA A 1005 -21.28 -21.33 -32.60
C ALA A 1005 -21.96 -22.71 -32.55
N LEU A 1006 -21.70 -23.57 -33.53
CA LEU A 1006 -22.17 -24.96 -33.55
C LEU A 1006 -21.64 -25.73 -32.33
N LYS A 1007 -20.35 -25.63 -32.01
CA LYS A 1007 -19.79 -26.28 -30.81
C LYS A 1007 -20.44 -25.79 -29.51
N ARG A 1008 -20.75 -24.50 -29.37
CA ARG A 1008 -21.44 -23.96 -28.18
C ARG A 1008 -22.90 -24.41 -28.07
N VAL A 1009 -23.59 -24.50 -29.20
CA VAL A 1009 -25.01 -24.92 -29.26
C VAL A 1009 -25.13 -26.42 -28.99
N PHE A 1010 -24.25 -27.23 -29.57
CA PHE A 1010 -24.32 -28.68 -29.45
C PHE A 1010 -23.59 -29.25 -28.22
N TRP A 1011 -22.43 -28.70 -27.84
CA TRP A 1011 -21.58 -29.22 -26.76
C TRP A 1011 -21.38 -28.14 -25.67
N LYS A 1012 -22.15 -28.23 -24.59
CA LYS A 1012 -22.21 -27.25 -23.48
C LYS A 1012 -20.92 -27.06 -22.65
N GLY A 1013 -19.73 -27.47 -23.10
CA GLY A 1013 -18.52 -27.53 -22.26
C GLY A 1013 -17.16 -27.28 -22.90
N ALA A 1014 -17.05 -26.85 -24.17
CA ALA A 1014 -15.73 -26.69 -24.79
C ALA A 1014 -15.10 -25.30 -24.51
N GLU A 1015 -14.49 -25.11 -23.33
CA GLU A 1015 -13.52 -24.04 -23.08
C GLU A 1015 -12.10 -24.54 -23.41
N GLN A 1016 -11.60 -24.26 -24.63
CA GLN A 1016 -10.38 -24.94 -25.13
C GLN A 1016 -9.25 -24.01 -25.63
N LYS A 1017 -9.29 -22.71 -25.35
CA LYS A 1017 -8.17 -21.79 -25.67
C LYS A 1017 -7.59 -20.98 -24.49
N ARG A 1018 -8.32 -20.77 -23.39
CA ARG A 1018 -7.80 -20.04 -22.21
C ARG A 1018 -6.77 -20.81 -21.36
N VAL A 1019 -6.55 -22.09 -21.65
CA VAL A 1019 -5.73 -23.02 -20.84
C VAL A 1019 -4.24 -22.63 -20.75
N HIS A 1020 -3.70 -21.86 -21.71
CA HIS A 1020 -2.29 -21.43 -21.69
C HIS A 1020 -2.03 -20.15 -20.90
N LEU A 1021 -3.02 -19.26 -20.78
CA LEU A 1021 -2.91 -18.00 -20.02
C LEU A 1021 -3.49 -18.11 -18.61
N GLU A 1022 -4.31 -19.12 -18.36
CA GLU A 1022 -4.85 -19.45 -17.04
C GLU A 1022 -4.77 -20.96 -16.80
N ARG A 1023 -3.99 -21.36 -15.80
CA ARG A 1023 -3.82 -22.77 -15.43
C ARG A 1023 -4.24 -23.01 -13.99
N ASP A 1024 -5.19 -23.92 -13.80
CA ASP A 1024 -5.48 -24.50 -12.50
C ASP A 1024 -4.46 -25.61 -12.22
N LEU A 1025 -3.76 -25.49 -11.09
CA LEU A 1025 -2.83 -26.51 -10.64
C LEU A 1025 -3.50 -27.43 -9.61
N PRO A 1026 -3.19 -28.75 -9.62
CA PRO A 1026 -3.61 -29.64 -8.55
C PRO A 1026 -3.14 -29.12 -7.19
N GLU A 1027 -3.96 -29.30 -6.16
CA GLU A 1027 -3.71 -28.80 -4.80
C GLU A 1027 -2.32 -29.15 -4.20
N PRO A 1028 -1.79 -30.38 -4.33
CA PRO A 1028 -0.46 -30.67 -3.79
C PRO A 1028 0.66 -29.93 -4.54
N LEU A 1029 0.49 -29.70 -5.85
CA LEU A 1029 1.47 -29.00 -6.67
C LEU A 1029 1.38 -27.47 -6.47
N ASP A 1030 0.18 -26.95 -6.25
CA ASP A 1030 -0.06 -25.57 -5.86
C ASP A 1030 0.62 -25.23 -4.52
N GLN A 1031 0.46 -26.09 -3.52
CA GLN A 1031 1.13 -25.94 -2.21
C GLN A 1031 2.65 -25.96 -2.35
N LYS A 1032 3.21 -26.93 -3.09
CA LYS A 1032 4.66 -26.97 -3.37
C LYS A 1032 5.16 -25.69 -4.04
N MET A 1033 4.39 -25.14 -4.97
CA MET A 1033 4.80 -23.92 -5.68
C MET A 1033 4.74 -22.68 -4.77
N VAL A 1034 3.74 -22.59 -3.89
CA VAL A 1034 3.68 -21.53 -2.87
C VAL A 1034 4.84 -21.65 -1.87
N THR A 1035 5.19 -22.87 -1.43
CA THR A 1035 6.36 -23.06 -0.55
C THR A 1035 7.66 -22.69 -1.25
N TRP A 1036 7.80 -23.01 -2.54
CA TRP A 1036 8.96 -22.61 -3.33
C TRP A 1036 9.04 -21.08 -3.49
N GLU A 1037 7.93 -20.41 -3.80
CA GLU A 1037 7.84 -18.94 -3.86
C GLU A 1037 8.27 -18.31 -2.51
N ALA A 1038 7.78 -18.86 -1.39
CA ALA A 1038 8.13 -18.37 -0.05
C ALA A 1038 9.63 -18.50 0.25
N VAL A 1039 10.26 -19.63 -0.12
CA VAL A 1039 11.71 -19.81 0.05
C VAL A 1039 12.50 -18.79 -0.80
N GLN A 1040 12.07 -18.54 -2.04
CA GLN A 1040 12.73 -17.52 -2.88
C GLN A 1040 12.55 -16.10 -2.32
N LYS A 1041 11.40 -15.82 -1.71
CA LYS A 1041 11.15 -14.55 -1.00
C LYS A 1041 12.13 -14.35 0.15
N GLU A 1042 12.35 -15.35 0.99
CA GLU A 1042 13.33 -15.24 2.09
C GLU A 1042 14.76 -15.05 1.58
N ASN A 1043 15.15 -15.76 0.51
CA ASN A 1043 16.45 -15.58 -0.13
C ASN A 1043 16.64 -14.17 -0.71
N TYR A 1044 15.57 -13.57 -1.24
CA TYR A 1044 15.56 -12.20 -1.73
C TYR A 1044 15.65 -11.18 -0.59
N LEU A 1045 14.84 -11.34 0.47
CA LEU A 1045 14.86 -10.46 1.64
C LEU A 1045 16.22 -10.49 2.36
N SER A 1046 16.81 -11.66 2.54
CA SER A 1046 18.14 -11.82 3.12
C SER A 1046 19.22 -11.07 2.32
N ARG A 1047 19.14 -11.11 0.98
CA ARG A 1047 20.02 -10.33 0.11
C ARG A 1047 19.80 -8.83 0.23
N LEU A 1048 18.54 -8.40 0.31
CA LEU A 1048 18.19 -6.99 0.48
C LEU A 1048 18.70 -6.46 1.83
N GLU A 1049 18.52 -7.23 2.91
CA GLU A 1049 19.06 -6.90 4.23
C GLU A 1049 20.58 -6.83 4.22
N LYS A 1050 21.25 -7.76 3.54
CA LYS A 1050 22.72 -7.75 3.40
C LYS A 1050 23.18 -6.49 2.66
N GLN A 1051 22.58 -6.17 1.50
CA GLN A 1051 22.89 -4.94 0.75
C GLN A 1051 22.64 -3.68 1.57
N ARG A 1052 21.56 -3.66 2.37
CA ARG A 1052 21.27 -2.55 3.27
C ARG A 1052 22.33 -2.43 4.38
N LYS A 1053 22.75 -3.54 4.99
CA LYS A 1053 23.81 -3.56 6.02
C LYS A 1053 25.16 -3.11 5.45
N ASP A 1054 25.45 -3.45 4.20
CA ASP A 1054 26.67 -3.10 3.47
C ASP A 1054 26.61 -1.68 2.87
N SER A 1055 25.46 -1.01 2.91
CA SER A 1055 25.29 0.36 2.40
C SER A 1055 26.13 1.36 3.19
N GLN A 1056 26.79 2.28 2.48
CA GLN A 1056 27.62 3.31 3.07
C GLN A 1056 26.84 4.16 4.09
N GLU A 1057 25.58 4.47 3.84
CA GLU A 1057 24.74 5.24 4.78
C GLU A 1057 24.52 4.51 6.10
N GLU A 1058 24.27 3.19 6.04
CA GLU A 1058 24.00 2.42 7.25
C GLU A 1058 25.30 2.11 8.01
N VAL A 1059 26.41 1.91 7.29
CA VAL A 1059 27.74 1.83 7.89
C VAL A 1059 28.08 3.14 8.59
N LEU A 1060 27.87 4.29 7.93
CA LEU A 1060 28.09 5.61 8.51
C LEU A 1060 27.22 5.84 9.74
N ARG A 1061 25.94 5.45 9.69
CA ARG A 1061 25.03 5.52 10.84
C ARG A 1061 25.50 4.63 11.99
N LYS A 1062 25.94 3.40 11.72
CA LYS A 1062 26.50 2.51 12.74
C LYS A 1062 27.80 3.04 13.32
N THR A 1063 28.67 3.65 12.52
CA THR A 1063 29.91 4.30 13.00
C THR A 1063 29.66 5.60 13.74
N ALA A 1064 28.53 6.27 13.52
CA ALA A 1064 28.14 7.46 14.29
C ALA A 1064 27.47 7.10 15.63
N HIS A 1065 26.85 5.92 15.72
CA HIS A 1065 26.27 5.40 16.96
C HIS A 1065 27.28 4.66 17.84
N ARG A 1066 28.35 4.11 17.26
CA ARG A 1066 29.53 3.62 17.97
C ARG A 1066 30.41 4.79 18.37
#